data_AF-A0A933IMR8-F1
#
_entry.id   AF-A0A933IMR8-F1
#
_cell.length_a   1.000
_cell.length_b   1.000
_cell.length_c   1.000
_cell.angle_alpha   90.00
_cell.angle_beta   90.00
_cell.angle_gamma   90.00
#
_symmetry.space_group_name_H-M   'P 1'
#
loop_
_entity.id
_entity.type
_entity.pdbx_description
1 polymer ?
#
loop_
_entity_poly.entity_id
_entity_poly.type
_entity_poly.pdbx_seq_one_letter_code
_entity_poly.pdbx_strand_id
1 'polypeptide(L)'
;MLEEGIKYSVQGPLHKALQFFDEVLCSYPNSKKAAVHLADVYTRLGRYEDALTVLRSLRRGDSWDSGLQLQWDRTERINRDLQDLEANRYCKAGFLSKAVVPDGKGGYIVDSLGFPGSWEFRARVNTYVPPGACLRLLKSLAATHEHIRSGAIQPSGLMDVPRLQPAGFVVIHPDLADAPMRLSLLEGPDKALKWRLDATYEVVSWEREKQRESLRRLVEQGPISSAPDRDEAEAVESEDASSAALPRVLVLSLGLASDYGVTILRDRLQQRGFEAAAAYVRSINYMEDYLETFAALDEFSGQSPHVFAVSVLDAVIEEACYVISHLRRRFSEAQIVIGGSSSQTPEQCAALVPDFDVLIKGDADEALPLVAEALGRSPRGAGLSRSQVNAIKALPGGVIIQRGNTRIVHHLDHTLVPKKYHLPIPDKRKTIYYWQTSRGCPYDCRFCNKWSGKRYRMALPWNNDPVELPDAKRSALAMIEFLLLRLAMEWPEGITQEALTALLKESKAAADNARIPKPDDKIMIVIEDDDFLINRDRVKAFSMMVDELGLQRFYTFSAITSVRTLYRGSETVDLEVLSWLKTANFQSLDVGSDGLSQSTIDENQKGYTLDSHVIPLNRIAKRMGFFCFNNTIITTPYTTIPQLIESLIFYVVCPYPINVAIEIGIMGHIGNKYTNEDIANQQYDWRNEEGLDRGHFGMLDNYRVPKGYPEYALNASQIISYADPKVRDLIVEFPNHDPFEFLRSYFSERDVRAVVEAWTRLPESRPEMKALGESIFLLLDRNQDWDCSRAFATVREEMSALNLMSFVDYHHRLEEDAVQEDPSFQRIAGELSEAERLRSLHDYQAAEHTFKNLIRAFP
;
A
#
# COMPACT_ATOMS: atom_id res chain seq x y z
N MET A 1 19.91 24.61 -37.82
CA MET A 1 20.00 23.48 -36.84
C MET A 1 20.13 23.97 -35.41
N LEU A 2 21.20 24.69 -35.03
CA LEU A 2 21.34 25.20 -33.65
C LEU A 2 20.19 26.13 -33.21
N GLU A 3 19.78 27.09 -34.05
CA GLU A 3 18.66 27.99 -33.72
C GLU A 3 17.32 27.25 -33.60
N GLU A 4 17.08 26.25 -34.45
CA GLU A 4 15.90 25.37 -34.34
C GLU A 4 15.94 24.55 -33.06
N GLY A 5 17.10 24.00 -32.67
CA GLY A 5 17.27 23.31 -31.39
C GLY A 5 16.96 24.20 -30.19
N ILE A 6 17.42 25.46 -30.20
CA ILE A 6 17.13 26.44 -29.14
C ILE A 6 15.65 26.80 -29.12
N LYS A 7 15.03 26.98 -30.30
CA LYS A 7 13.59 27.24 -30.40
C LYS A 7 12.79 26.10 -29.78
N TYR A 8 13.10 24.85 -30.12
CA TYR A 8 12.46 23.67 -29.53
C TYR A 8 12.78 23.48 -28.05
N SER A 9 13.97 23.90 -27.59
CA SER A 9 14.30 23.81 -26.15
C SER A 9 13.46 24.78 -25.33
N VAL A 10 13.14 25.96 -25.87
CA VAL A 10 12.30 26.95 -25.18
C VAL A 10 10.81 26.64 -25.32
N GLN A 11 10.36 26.34 -26.54
CA GLN A 11 8.94 26.24 -26.90
C GLN A 11 8.39 24.81 -26.86
N GLY A 12 9.25 23.80 -26.79
CA GLY A 12 8.90 22.40 -26.94
C GLY A 12 8.59 22.01 -28.40
N PRO A 13 8.54 20.71 -28.71
CA PRO A 13 8.77 19.58 -27.81
C PRO A 13 10.26 19.26 -27.58
N LEU A 14 10.63 18.98 -26.34
CA LEU A 14 12.02 18.82 -25.89
C LEU A 14 12.79 17.66 -26.55
N HIS A 15 12.09 16.58 -26.97
CA HIS A 15 12.73 15.47 -27.69
C HIS A 15 13.25 15.88 -29.08
N LYS A 16 12.62 16.85 -29.75
CA LYS A 16 13.15 17.42 -31.01
C LYS A 16 14.37 18.29 -30.74
N ALA A 17 14.36 19.05 -29.64
CA ALA A 17 15.51 19.83 -29.21
C ALA A 17 16.75 18.94 -28.99
N LEU A 18 16.58 17.78 -28.34
CA LEU A 18 17.64 16.77 -28.18
C LEU A 18 18.23 16.37 -29.54
N GLN A 19 17.39 15.93 -30.48
CA GLN A 19 17.84 15.50 -31.81
C GLN A 19 18.65 16.59 -32.51
N PHE A 20 18.16 17.84 -32.51
CA PHE A 20 18.88 18.95 -33.14
C PHE A 20 20.20 19.28 -32.45
N PHE A 21 20.28 19.19 -31.12
CA PHE A 21 21.54 19.43 -30.41
C PHE A 21 22.54 18.29 -30.59
N ASP A 22 22.08 17.04 -30.63
CA ASP A 22 22.92 15.88 -30.94
C ASP A 22 23.50 15.98 -32.36
N GLU A 23 22.69 16.31 -33.36
CA GLU A 23 23.15 16.53 -34.74
C GLU A 23 24.15 17.69 -34.86
N VAL A 24 23.92 18.78 -34.11
CA VAL A 24 24.85 19.92 -34.04
C VAL A 24 26.16 19.52 -33.37
N LEU A 25 26.14 18.73 -32.31
CA LEU A 25 27.35 18.28 -31.61
C LEU A 25 28.07 17.17 -32.37
N CYS A 26 27.39 16.37 -33.19
CA CYS A 26 28.05 15.47 -34.13
C CYS A 26 28.85 16.24 -35.18
N SER A 27 28.31 17.34 -35.68
CA SER A 27 28.96 18.17 -36.71
C SER A 27 29.98 19.15 -36.13
N TYR A 28 29.72 19.64 -34.92
CA TYR A 28 30.53 20.62 -34.20
C TYR A 28 30.68 20.23 -32.72
N PRO A 29 31.53 19.24 -32.39
CA PRO A 29 31.65 18.68 -31.03
C PRO A 29 31.98 19.69 -29.93
N ASN A 30 32.59 20.81 -30.30
CA ASN A 30 33.01 21.87 -29.36
C ASN A 30 32.00 23.01 -29.25
N SER A 31 30.77 22.86 -29.76
CA SER A 31 29.74 23.89 -29.67
C SER A 31 29.23 24.07 -28.24
N LYS A 32 29.83 25.02 -27.51
CA LYS A 32 29.45 25.37 -26.13
C LYS A 32 27.96 25.67 -26.02
N LYS A 33 27.41 26.43 -26.97
CA LYS A 33 26.00 26.85 -26.96
C LYS A 33 25.07 25.64 -27.09
N ALA A 34 25.38 24.68 -27.98
CA ALA A 34 24.59 23.46 -28.13
C ALA A 34 24.64 22.59 -26.87
N ALA A 35 25.84 22.41 -26.30
CA ALA A 35 26.03 21.58 -25.10
C ALA A 35 25.34 22.16 -23.85
N VAL A 36 25.36 23.49 -23.67
CA VAL A 36 24.64 24.16 -22.56
C VAL A 36 23.13 23.90 -22.66
N HIS A 37 22.56 24.10 -23.83
CA HIS A 37 21.13 23.87 -24.04
C HIS A 37 20.76 22.38 -23.99
N LEU A 38 21.64 21.49 -24.45
CA LEU A 38 21.46 20.04 -24.31
C LEU A 38 21.43 19.61 -22.85
N ALA A 39 22.35 20.12 -22.03
CA ALA A 39 22.35 19.86 -20.59
C ALA A 39 21.09 20.41 -19.90
N ASP A 40 20.61 21.59 -20.29
CA ASP A 40 19.35 22.16 -19.77
C ASP A 40 18.14 21.30 -20.15
N VAL A 41 18.08 20.87 -21.42
CA VAL A 41 17.03 19.96 -21.91
C VAL A 41 17.08 18.63 -21.15
N TYR A 42 18.26 18.04 -20.93
CA TYR A 42 18.40 16.83 -20.12
C TYR A 42 17.92 17.04 -18.67
N THR A 43 18.29 18.16 -18.03
CA THR A 43 17.82 18.48 -16.68
C THR A 43 16.29 18.65 -16.62
N ARG A 44 15.68 19.30 -17.61
CA ARG A 44 14.22 19.49 -17.70
C ARG A 44 13.47 18.20 -18.03
N LEU A 45 14.13 17.25 -18.68
CA LEU A 45 13.63 15.90 -18.94
C LEU A 45 13.90 14.92 -17.79
N GLY A 46 14.47 15.38 -16.67
CA GLY A 46 14.79 14.52 -15.52
C GLY A 46 15.97 13.58 -15.75
N ARG A 47 16.75 13.78 -16.82
CA ARG A 47 17.94 12.97 -17.18
C ARG A 47 19.20 13.61 -16.58
N TYR A 48 19.26 13.67 -15.25
CA TYR A 48 20.27 14.46 -14.55
C TYR A 48 21.71 13.93 -14.72
N GLU A 49 21.91 12.61 -14.81
CA GLU A 49 23.24 12.05 -15.07
C GLU A 49 23.76 12.38 -16.48
N ASP A 50 22.88 12.36 -17.48
CA ASP A 50 23.21 12.77 -18.85
C ASP A 50 23.55 14.26 -18.91
N ALA A 51 22.76 15.10 -18.23
CA ALA A 51 23.05 16.53 -18.08
C ALA A 51 24.41 16.78 -17.42
N LEU A 52 24.72 16.07 -16.32
CA LEU A 52 26.02 16.16 -15.64
C LEU A 52 27.16 15.68 -16.53
N THR A 53 26.95 14.66 -17.36
CA THR A 53 27.95 14.17 -18.32
C THR A 53 28.30 15.24 -19.35
N VAL A 54 27.30 15.90 -19.93
CA VAL A 54 27.49 17.01 -20.88
C VAL A 54 28.17 18.22 -20.21
N LEU A 55 27.77 18.58 -19.00
CA LEU A 55 28.44 19.67 -18.27
C LEU A 55 29.89 19.30 -17.90
N ARG A 56 30.16 18.03 -17.60
CA ARG A 56 31.51 17.56 -17.23
C ARG A 56 32.46 17.62 -18.43
N SER A 57 31.98 17.41 -19.64
CA SER A 57 32.79 17.62 -20.85
C SER A 57 33.10 19.10 -21.09
N LEU A 58 32.17 20.01 -20.77
CA LEU A 58 32.42 21.47 -20.86
C LEU A 58 33.45 21.96 -19.83
N ARG A 59 33.50 21.33 -18.65
CA ARG A 59 34.47 21.65 -17.57
C ARG A 59 35.92 21.33 -17.93
N ARG A 60 36.15 20.46 -18.91
CA ARG A 60 37.50 20.07 -19.36
C ARG A 60 38.11 21.06 -20.36
N GLY A 61 37.37 22.09 -20.81
CA GLY A 61 37.89 23.17 -21.65
C GLY A 61 37.93 24.52 -20.90
N ASP A 62 38.62 25.52 -21.48
CA ASP A 62 38.83 26.87 -20.90
C ASP A 62 37.58 27.76 -20.81
N SER A 63 36.37 27.18 -20.85
CA SER A 63 35.12 27.91 -21.08
C SER A 63 34.11 27.87 -19.93
N TRP A 64 34.55 27.46 -18.74
CA TRP A 64 33.72 27.39 -17.54
C TRP A 64 33.39 28.79 -16.99
N ASP A 65 32.11 29.08 -16.77
CA ASP A 65 31.64 30.36 -16.24
C ASP A 65 30.66 30.19 -15.07
N SER A 66 30.25 31.30 -14.45
CA SER A 66 29.34 31.29 -13.30
C SER A 66 27.95 30.74 -13.60
N GLY A 67 27.46 30.88 -14.84
CA GLY A 67 26.17 30.32 -15.28
C GLY A 67 26.21 28.80 -15.37
N LEU A 68 27.30 28.26 -15.95
CA LEU A 68 27.58 26.83 -15.99
C LEU A 68 27.79 26.24 -14.59
N GLN A 69 28.47 26.97 -13.71
CA GLN A 69 28.63 26.56 -12.32
C GLN A 69 27.28 26.48 -11.61
N LEU A 70 26.38 27.46 -11.80
CA LEU A 70 25.03 27.43 -11.23
C LEU A 70 24.20 26.26 -11.76
N GLN A 71 24.27 26.00 -13.08
CA GLN A 71 23.58 24.87 -13.71
C GLN A 71 24.13 23.52 -13.21
N TRP A 72 25.46 23.41 -13.05
CA TRP A 72 26.11 22.24 -12.43
C TRP A 72 25.64 22.05 -11.00
N ASP A 73 25.74 23.06 -10.14
CA ASP A 73 25.40 22.96 -8.73
C ASP A 73 23.92 22.62 -8.53
N ARG A 74 23.03 23.18 -9.37
CA ARG A 74 21.61 22.82 -9.38
C ARG A 74 21.40 21.36 -9.81
N THR A 75 22.00 20.94 -10.92
CA THR A 75 21.81 19.59 -11.47
C THR A 75 22.45 18.54 -10.58
N GLU A 76 23.63 18.78 -10.04
CA GLU A 76 24.34 17.90 -9.11
C GLU A 76 23.59 17.80 -7.78
N ARG A 77 23.08 18.92 -7.24
CA ARG A 77 22.24 18.89 -6.04
C ARG A 77 20.97 18.09 -6.28
N ILE A 78 20.24 18.33 -7.37
CA ILE A 78 19.03 17.56 -7.68
C ILE A 78 19.36 16.07 -7.89
N ASN A 79 20.43 15.77 -8.64
CA ASN A 79 20.86 14.38 -8.87
C ASN A 79 21.29 13.70 -7.57
N ARG A 80 22.04 14.38 -6.71
CA ARG A 80 22.45 13.88 -5.39
C ARG A 80 21.26 13.76 -4.46
N ASP A 81 20.36 14.73 -4.40
CA ASP A 81 19.16 14.68 -3.58
C ASP A 81 18.24 13.56 -4.04
N LEU A 82 18.14 13.30 -5.34
CA LEU A 82 17.41 12.17 -5.91
C LEU A 82 18.13 10.85 -5.68
N GLN A 83 19.45 10.77 -5.86
CA GLN A 83 20.24 9.58 -5.56
C GLN A 83 20.28 9.29 -4.05
N ASP A 84 20.25 10.29 -3.19
CA ASP A 84 20.15 10.17 -1.73
C ASP A 84 18.72 9.84 -1.33
N LEU A 85 17.71 10.44 -1.96
CA LEU A 85 16.32 10.00 -1.83
C LEU A 85 16.19 8.56 -2.28
N GLU A 86 16.83 8.14 -3.36
CA GLU A 86 16.73 6.81 -3.94
C GLU A 86 17.53 5.80 -3.11
N ALA A 87 18.76 6.10 -2.76
CA ALA A 87 19.58 5.28 -1.90
C ALA A 87 18.96 5.13 -0.49
N ASN A 88 18.38 6.20 0.07
CA ASN A 88 17.77 6.14 1.40
C ASN A 88 16.31 5.65 1.40
N ARG A 89 15.48 6.00 0.40
CA ARG A 89 14.09 5.49 0.26
C ARG A 89 14.06 4.01 -0.14
N TYR A 90 14.99 3.54 -0.96
CA TYR A 90 14.90 2.19 -1.53
C TYR A 90 15.72 1.16 -0.74
N CYS A 91 16.72 1.57 0.06
CA CYS A 91 17.59 0.61 0.77
C CYS A 91 17.54 0.67 2.30
N LYS A 92 17.18 1.79 2.95
CA LYS A 92 17.44 1.96 4.41
C LYS A 92 16.26 2.42 5.27
N ALA A 93 15.17 2.94 4.70
CA ALA A 93 14.00 3.27 5.50
C ALA A 93 13.27 1.97 5.90
N GLY A 94 13.40 1.56 7.17
CA GLY A 94 12.62 0.47 7.73
C GLY A 94 11.11 0.73 7.67
N PHE A 95 10.31 -0.30 7.97
CA PHE A 95 8.85 -0.19 8.13
C PHE A 95 8.44 0.53 9.44
N LEU A 96 9.42 0.88 10.28
CA LEU A 96 9.21 1.57 11.55
C LEU A 96 8.79 3.02 11.33
N SER A 97 7.48 3.26 11.27
CA SER A 97 6.93 4.54 11.70
C SER A 97 6.94 4.57 13.23
N LYS A 98 7.34 5.72 13.79
CA LYS A 98 6.86 6.06 15.14
C LYS A 98 5.33 6.14 15.03
N ALA A 99 4.64 5.44 15.90
CA ALA A 99 3.19 5.51 16.04
C ALA A 99 2.84 6.32 17.28
N VAL A 100 1.71 7.00 17.21
CA VAL A 100 1.05 7.56 18.39
C VAL A 100 0.06 6.52 18.85
N VAL A 101 0.12 6.13 20.13
CA VAL A 101 -0.80 5.15 20.72
C VAL A 101 -1.38 5.69 22.03
N PRO A 102 -2.57 5.22 22.46
CA PRO A 102 -3.17 5.66 23.71
C PRO A 102 -2.31 5.35 24.94
N ASP A 103 -2.32 6.23 25.94
CA ASP A 103 -1.69 5.98 27.26
C ASP A 103 -2.64 5.33 28.29
N GLY A 104 -3.94 5.30 27.97
CA GLY A 104 -5.00 4.82 28.83
C GLY A 104 -5.55 5.83 29.84
N LYS A 105 -5.12 7.09 29.84
CA LYS A 105 -5.51 8.13 30.80
C LYS A 105 -6.05 9.39 30.10
N GLY A 106 -6.50 9.28 28.85
CA GLY A 106 -6.88 10.44 28.04
C GLY A 106 -5.72 11.16 27.35
N GLY A 107 -4.52 10.57 27.35
CA GLY A 107 -3.36 11.06 26.62
C GLY A 107 -2.85 10.05 25.61
N TYR A 108 -1.63 10.30 25.15
CA TYR A 108 -0.95 9.49 24.15
C TYR A 108 0.53 9.34 24.46
N ILE A 109 1.13 8.31 23.88
CA ILE A 109 2.58 8.11 23.87
C ILE A 109 3.06 7.93 22.43
N VAL A 110 4.24 8.48 22.15
CA VAL A 110 4.95 8.22 20.89
C VAL A 110 5.81 6.98 21.09
N ASP A 111 5.57 5.96 20.28
CA ASP A 111 6.21 4.65 20.40
C ASP A 111 6.71 4.14 19.04
N SER A 112 7.62 3.19 19.04
CA SER A 112 8.03 2.47 17.83
C SER A 112 7.07 1.30 17.55
N LEU A 113 6.80 0.98 16.28
CA LEU A 113 6.07 -0.24 15.91
C LEU A 113 7.04 -1.45 15.86
N GLY A 114 7.20 -2.15 16.98
CA GLY A 114 8.25 -3.15 17.20
C GLY A 114 9.44 -2.61 18.00
N PHE A 115 10.38 -3.50 18.34
CA PHE A 115 11.58 -3.16 19.12
C PHE A 115 12.75 -4.11 18.81
N PRO A 116 14.01 -3.63 18.90
CA PRO A 116 15.20 -4.39 18.51
C PRO A 116 15.52 -5.51 19.47
N GLY A 117 16.18 -6.55 18.96
CA GLY A 117 16.84 -7.56 19.76
C GLY A 117 16.06 -8.86 19.93
N SER A 118 16.58 -9.76 20.77
CA SER A 118 15.98 -11.07 21.05
C SER A 118 15.61 -11.20 22.52
N TRP A 119 14.32 -11.24 22.80
CA TRP A 119 13.77 -11.20 24.15
C TRP A 119 12.87 -12.40 24.41
N GLU A 120 12.98 -12.99 25.59
CA GLU A 120 12.19 -14.16 25.96
C GLU A 120 11.46 -13.92 27.28
N PHE A 121 10.15 -14.18 27.30
CA PHE A 121 9.31 -14.08 28.48
C PHE A 121 8.89 -15.49 28.92
N ARG A 122 9.14 -15.85 30.18
CA ARG A 122 8.79 -17.15 30.77
C ARG A 122 7.86 -16.94 31.96
N ALA A 123 6.64 -17.46 31.90
CA ALA A 123 5.74 -17.45 33.05
C ALA A 123 5.86 -18.76 33.83
N ARG A 124 6.48 -18.74 35.03
CA ARG A 124 6.52 -19.88 35.97
C ARG A 124 5.35 -19.84 36.95
N VAL A 125 4.18 -19.53 36.42
CA VAL A 125 2.92 -19.42 37.16
C VAL A 125 1.83 -20.18 36.42
N ASN A 126 0.81 -20.63 37.16
CA ASN A 126 -0.34 -21.31 36.57
C ASN A 126 -1.36 -20.34 35.94
N THR A 127 -1.18 -19.03 36.18
CA THR A 127 -2.06 -17.99 35.65
C THR A 127 -1.67 -17.62 34.22
N TYR A 128 -2.66 -17.57 33.33
CA TYR A 128 -2.45 -17.10 31.96
C TYR A 128 -1.99 -15.64 31.94
N VAL A 129 -0.90 -15.39 31.23
CA VAL A 129 -0.42 -14.03 30.95
C VAL A 129 -0.81 -13.67 29.51
N PRO A 130 -1.61 -12.62 29.28
CA PRO A 130 -1.99 -12.22 27.92
C PRO A 130 -0.78 -11.65 27.14
N PRO A 131 -0.73 -11.81 25.80
CA PRO A 131 0.39 -11.30 25.00
C PRO A 131 0.70 -9.82 25.21
N GLY A 132 -0.33 -8.97 25.34
CA GLY A 132 -0.14 -7.53 25.62
C GLY A 132 0.70 -7.27 26.88
N ALA A 133 0.52 -8.07 27.94
CA ALA A 133 1.31 -7.93 29.17
C ALA A 133 2.77 -8.33 28.96
N CYS A 134 2.99 -9.47 28.30
CA CYS A 134 4.32 -9.94 27.96
C CYS A 134 5.06 -8.89 27.11
N LEU A 135 4.41 -8.40 26.06
CA LEU A 135 4.97 -7.43 25.13
C LEU A 135 5.29 -6.10 25.81
N ARG A 136 4.41 -5.59 26.69
CA ARG A 136 4.66 -4.36 27.45
C ARG A 136 5.92 -4.46 28.31
N LEU A 137 6.08 -5.55 29.04
CA LEU A 137 7.22 -5.74 29.94
C LEU A 137 8.52 -5.99 29.17
N LEU A 138 8.49 -6.84 28.13
CA LEU A 138 9.63 -7.06 27.24
C LEU A 138 10.09 -5.76 26.57
N LYS A 139 9.14 -4.98 26.04
CA LYS A 139 9.44 -3.70 25.39
C LYS A 139 9.96 -2.66 26.37
N SER A 140 9.50 -2.67 27.62
CA SER A 140 10.05 -1.80 28.68
C SER A 140 11.51 -2.14 28.99
N LEU A 141 11.87 -3.42 29.06
CA LEU A 141 13.25 -3.87 29.22
C LEU A 141 14.13 -3.52 28.01
N ALA A 142 13.59 -3.70 26.80
CA ALA A 142 14.28 -3.31 25.57
C ALA A 142 14.55 -1.80 25.49
N ALA A 143 13.58 -0.98 25.89
CA ALA A 143 13.74 0.47 25.98
C ALA A 143 14.82 0.85 27.01
N THR A 144 14.89 0.16 28.15
CA THR A 144 15.97 0.36 29.13
C THR A 144 17.35 0.09 28.52
N HIS A 145 17.51 -1.00 27.75
CA HIS A 145 18.74 -1.27 27.01
C HIS A 145 19.11 -0.12 26.07
N GLU A 146 18.15 0.34 25.25
CA GLU A 146 18.38 1.42 24.28
C GLU A 146 18.74 2.75 24.95
N HIS A 147 18.06 3.08 26.05
CA HIS A 147 18.33 4.30 26.83
C HIS A 147 19.73 4.28 27.46
N ILE A 148 20.23 3.13 27.88
CA ILE A 148 21.62 2.98 28.34
C ILE A 148 22.59 3.19 27.17
N ARG A 149 22.33 2.56 26.02
CA ARG A 149 23.19 2.67 24.82
C ARG A 149 23.26 4.09 24.27
N SER A 150 22.17 4.85 24.36
CA SER A 150 22.10 6.25 23.96
C SER A 150 22.59 7.24 25.04
N GLY A 151 22.91 6.76 26.25
CA GLY A 151 23.37 7.57 27.38
C GLY A 151 22.26 8.30 28.14
N ALA A 152 20.99 8.06 27.82
CA ALA A 152 19.82 8.62 28.51
C ALA A 152 19.62 8.06 29.93
N ILE A 153 20.09 6.83 30.19
CA ILE A 153 20.17 6.23 31.53
C ILE A 153 21.64 5.93 31.83
N GLN A 154 22.10 6.35 33.01
CA GLN A 154 23.48 6.11 33.46
C GLN A 154 23.49 5.00 34.52
N PRO A 155 24.10 3.82 34.23
CA PRO A 155 24.16 2.73 35.19
C PRO A 155 25.03 3.09 36.40
N SER A 156 24.64 2.65 37.60
CA SER A 156 25.49 2.77 38.77
C SER A 156 26.64 1.75 38.71
N GLY A 157 27.89 2.26 38.66
CA GLY A 157 29.10 1.44 38.54
C GLY A 157 29.61 1.25 37.11
N LEU A 158 30.76 0.57 36.96
CA LEU A 158 31.35 0.23 35.65
C LEU A 158 30.61 -0.96 35.03
N MET A 159 29.48 -0.69 34.36
CA MET A 159 28.88 -1.65 33.43
C MET A 159 29.55 -1.53 32.06
N ASP A 160 30.02 -2.65 31.50
CA ASP A 160 30.67 -2.68 30.20
C ASP A 160 29.62 -2.65 29.06
N VAL A 161 29.14 -1.43 28.76
CA VAL A 161 28.10 -1.15 27.75
C VAL A 161 28.44 -1.73 26.35
N PRO A 162 29.70 -1.74 25.88
CA PRO A 162 30.07 -2.45 24.66
C PRO A 162 29.75 -3.95 24.63
N ARG A 163 29.82 -4.65 25.77
CA ARG A 163 29.51 -6.09 25.88
C ARG A 163 28.02 -6.38 25.96
N LEU A 164 27.21 -5.38 26.30
CA LEU A 164 25.76 -5.51 26.47
C LEU A 164 25.05 -5.68 25.12
N GLN A 165 24.37 -6.81 24.96
CA GLN A 165 23.59 -7.13 23.76
C GLN A 165 22.13 -6.70 23.92
N PRO A 166 21.42 -6.36 22.82
CA PRO A 166 19.98 -6.16 22.83
C PRO A 166 19.27 -7.52 22.94
N ALA A 167 19.43 -8.18 24.08
CA ALA A 167 18.85 -9.49 24.33
C ALA A 167 18.65 -9.72 25.83
N GLY A 168 17.70 -10.58 26.16
CA GLY A 168 17.46 -10.95 27.55
C GLY A 168 16.21 -11.74 27.82
N PHE A 169 16.00 -12.04 29.09
CA PHE A 169 14.91 -12.86 29.59
C PHE A 169 14.12 -12.14 30.67
N VAL A 170 12.80 -12.28 30.63
CA VAL A 170 11.90 -11.96 31.73
C VAL A 170 11.36 -13.26 32.29
N VAL A 171 11.50 -13.49 33.59
CA VAL A 171 10.97 -14.67 34.28
C VAL A 171 9.99 -14.21 35.35
N ILE A 172 8.73 -14.64 35.21
CA ILE A 172 7.69 -14.37 36.21
C ILE A 172 7.67 -15.52 37.22
N HIS A 173 7.83 -15.18 38.50
CA HIS A 173 7.79 -16.10 39.63
C HIS A 173 6.50 -15.91 40.44
N PRO A 174 6.04 -16.96 41.16
CA PRO A 174 4.89 -16.85 42.05
C PRO A 174 5.17 -15.92 43.24
N ASP A 175 6.40 -15.88 43.75
CA ASP A 175 6.83 -15.00 44.84
C ASP A 175 8.32 -14.64 44.73
N LEU A 176 8.69 -13.44 45.18
CA LEU A 176 10.05 -12.92 45.31
C LEU A 176 10.17 -12.27 46.69
N ALA A 177 11.00 -12.84 47.57
CA ALA A 177 11.03 -12.53 49.00
C ALA A 177 11.29 -11.05 49.37
N ASP A 178 11.96 -10.27 48.51
CA ASP A 178 12.52 -8.96 48.89
C ASP A 178 12.03 -7.78 48.03
N ALA A 179 11.57 -8.02 46.80
CA ALA A 179 11.20 -6.96 45.85
C ALA A 179 10.33 -7.49 44.69
N PRO A 180 9.45 -6.66 44.11
CA PRO A 180 8.58 -7.07 43.00
C PRO A 180 9.35 -7.37 41.71
N MET A 181 10.54 -6.79 41.52
CA MET A 181 11.41 -7.04 40.38
C MET A 181 12.89 -6.98 40.76
N ARG A 182 13.71 -7.80 40.11
CA ARG A 182 15.17 -7.85 40.24
C ARG A 182 15.80 -7.90 38.85
N LEU A 183 16.72 -6.97 38.58
CA LEU A 183 17.46 -6.88 37.33
C LEU A 183 18.89 -7.39 37.51
N SER A 184 19.35 -8.23 36.60
CA SER A 184 20.69 -8.82 36.60
C SER A 184 21.22 -8.95 35.17
N LEU A 185 22.52 -9.24 35.05
CA LEU A 185 23.17 -9.54 33.79
C LEU A 185 23.59 -11.01 33.74
N LEU A 186 23.35 -11.65 32.61
CA LEU A 186 23.85 -12.98 32.31
C LEU A 186 25.05 -12.85 31.38
N GLU A 187 26.18 -13.44 31.77
CA GLU A 187 27.41 -13.47 30.98
C GLU A 187 27.50 -14.78 30.20
N GLY A 188 27.43 -14.66 28.87
CA GLY A 188 27.62 -15.77 27.95
C GLY A 188 29.08 -16.20 27.81
N PRO A 189 29.34 -17.36 27.17
CA PRO A 189 30.69 -17.89 26.97
C PRO A 189 31.59 -16.99 26.09
N ASP A 190 30.98 -16.18 25.22
CA ASP A 190 31.63 -15.16 24.38
C ASP A 190 31.85 -13.83 25.12
N LYS A 191 31.61 -13.81 26.45
CA LYS A 191 31.60 -12.62 27.31
C LYS A 191 30.51 -11.60 26.97
N ALA A 192 29.55 -11.92 26.09
CA ALA A 192 28.40 -11.06 25.84
C ALA A 192 27.52 -11.00 27.09
N LEU A 193 26.98 -9.82 27.37
CA LEU A 193 26.08 -9.60 28.51
C LEU A 193 24.64 -9.49 28.00
N LYS A 194 23.74 -10.28 28.59
CA LYS A 194 22.29 -10.26 28.33
C LYS A 194 21.53 -9.84 29.57
N TRP A 195 20.37 -9.25 29.39
CA TRP A 195 19.51 -8.88 30.51
C TRP A 195 18.78 -10.08 31.11
N ARG A 196 18.62 -10.08 32.42
CA ARG A 196 17.67 -10.95 33.12
C ARG A 196 16.86 -10.15 34.11
N LEU A 197 15.54 -10.17 33.92
CA LEU A 197 14.56 -9.60 34.82
C LEU A 197 13.76 -10.73 35.48
N ASP A 198 13.94 -10.93 36.78
CA ASP A 198 13.06 -11.77 37.58
C ASP A 198 11.99 -10.86 38.20
N ALA A 199 10.70 -11.17 38.02
CA ALA A 199 9.60 -10.34 38.50
C ALA A 199 8.43 -11.16 39.07
N THR A 200 7.63 -10.57 39.95
CA THR A 200 6.38 -11.16 40.45
C THR A 200 5.26 -10.94 39.44
N TYR A 201 4.16 -11.69 39.58
CA TYR A 201 2.98 -11.53 38.71
C TYR A 201 2.38 -10.12 38.74
N GLU A 202 2.42 -9.42 39.87
CA GLU A 202 1.90 -8.04 39.97
C GLU A 202 2.63 -7.03 39.07
N VAL A 203 3.90 -7.26 38.71
CA VAL A 203 4.64 -6.37 37.80
C VAL A 203 4.04 -6.39 36.40
N VAL A 204 3.48 -7.53 36.00
CA VAL A 204 2.85 -7.75 34.70
C VAL A 204 1.61 -6.86 34.52
N SER A 205 0.90 -6.56 35.62
CA SER A 205 -0.28 -5.67 35.61
C SER A 205 0.07 -4.20 35.81
N TRP A 206 1.33 -3.85 36.05
CA TRP A 206 1.74 -2.45 36.13
C TRP A 206 1.57 -1.73 34.79
N GLU A 207 1.29 -0.43 34.87
CA GLU A 207 1.34 0.46 33.72
C GLU A 207 2.76 0.58 33.18
N ARG A 208 2.85 0.85 31.88
CA ARG A 208 4.13 1.00 31.16
C ARG A 208 5.08 2.00 31.83
N GLU A 209 4.57 3.17 32.26
CA GLU A 209 5.38 4.20 32.93
C GLU A 209 6.01 3.68 34.22
N LYS A 210 5.23 3.00 35.05
CA LYS A 210 5.69 2.40 36.31
C LYS A 210 6.74 1.33 36.06
N GLN A 211 6.55 0.48 35.04
CA GLN A 211 7.54 -0.53 34.65
C GLN A 211 8.86 0.11 34.22
N ARG A 212 8.82 1.11 33.34
CA ARG A 212 10.01 1.82 32.83
C ARG A 212 10.76 2.58 33.92
N GLU A 213 10.04 3.29 34.78
CA GLU A 213 10.63 4.03 35.90
C GLU A 213 11.27 3.09 36.93
N SER A 214 10.63 1.95 37.22
CA SER A 214 11.20 0.96 38.14
C SER A 214 12.48 0.32 37.58
N LEU A 215 12.48 -0.05 36.29
CA LEU A 215 13.67 -0.54 35.60
C LEU A 215 14.80 0.50 35.57
N ARG A 216 14.47 1.78 35.30
CA ARG A 216 15.42 2.88 35.34
C ARG A 216 16.08 3.00 36.72
N ARG A 217 15.29 3.00 37.80
CA ARG A 217 15.82 3.08 39.17
C ARG A 217 16.74 1.91 39.51
N LEU A 218 16.39 0.68 39.10
CA LEU A 218 17.25 -0.49 39.30
C LEU A 218 18.61 -0.33 38.62
N VAL A 219 18.65 0.32 37.46
CA VAL A 219 19.91 0.60 36.74
C VAL A 219 20.70 1.73 37.40
N GLU A 220 20.05 2.81 37.83
CA GLU A 220 20.69 4.02 38.37
C GLU A 220 21.10 3.92 39.85
N GLN A 221 20.50 3.04 40.65
CA GLN A 221 20.63 3.07 42.12
C GLN A 221 21.43 1.92 42.73
N GLY A 222 21.65 0.81 42.03
CA GLY A 222 22.26 -0.37 42.63
C GLY A 222 23.20 -1.14 41.69
N PRO A 223 24.21 -1.82 42.26
CA PRO A 223 25.10 -2.66 41.46
C PRO A 223 24.28 -3.79 40.83
N ILE A 224 24.32 -3.87 39.49
CA ILE A 224 23.65 -4.94 38.75
C ILE A 224 24.53 -6.19 38.86
N SER A 225 24.03 -7.21 39.56
CA SER A 225 24.76 -8.47 39.71
C SER A 225 24.92 -9.18 38.36
N SER A 226 26.12 -9.71 38.09
CA SER A 226 26.36 -10.60 36.96
C SER A 226 26.42 -12.06 37.41
N ALA A 227 25.88 -12.95 36.59
CA ALA A 227 25.96 -14.39 36.78
C ALA A 227 26.30 -15.08 35.45
N PRO A 228 26.96 -16.24 35.44
CA PRO A 228 27.15 -17.00 34.22
C PRO A 228 25.79 -17.41 33.62
N ASP A 229 25.65 -17.30 32.31
CA ASP A 229 24.47 -17.75 31.56
C ASP A 229 24.42 -19.29 31.54
N ARG A 230 23.91 -19.87 32.63
CA ARG A 230 23.76 -21.33 32.77
C ARG A 230 22.61 -21.91 31.94
N ASP A 231 21.67 -21.06 31.52
CA ASP A 231 20.54 -21.48 30.67
C ASP A 231 21.01 -21.79 29.23
N GLU A 232 22.21 -21.35 28.80
CA GLU A 232 22.86 -21.75 27.54
C GLU A 232 23.82 -22.95 27.68
N ALA A 233 24.19 -23.34 28.91
CA ALA A 233 25.26 -24.31 29.16
C ALA A 233 24.80 -25.79 29.31
N GLU A 234 23.49 -26.07 29.29
CA GLU A 234 22.99 -27.43 29.08
C GLU A 234 23.14 -27.79 27.59
N ALA A 235 24.37 -28.17 27.26
CA ALA A 235 24.81 -28.56 25.94
C ALA A 235 24.15 -29.87 25.50
N VAL A 236 23.47 -29.81 24.35
CA VAL A 236 23.57 -30.77 23.24
C VAL A 236 23.56 -32.24 23.69
N GLU A 237 22.48 -32.69 24.32
CA GLU A 237 22.04 -34.05 23.99
C GLU A 237 21.41 -33.96 22.60
N SER A 238 21.90 -34.79 21.69
CA SER A 238 21.40 -34.89 20.33
C SER A 238 19.93 -35.28 20.37
N GLU A 239 19.04 -34.29 20.42
CA GLU A 239 17.64 -34.49 20.09
C GLU A 239 17.62 -34.97 18.63
N ASP A 240 17.17 -36.21 18.46
CA ASP A 240 17.10 -36.88 17.17
C ASP A 240 16.50 -35.94 16.13
N ALA A 241 17.17 -35.88 14.97
CA ALA A 241 16.70 -35.16 13.80
C ALA A 241 15.25 -35.58 13.51
N SER A 242 14.29 -34.75 13.94
CA SER A 242 12.87 -34.97 13.71
C SER A 242 12.69 -35.12 12.20
N SER A 243 12.33 -36.34 11.77
CA SER A 243 11.82 -36.76 10.47
C SER A 243 12.02 -35.75 9.33
N ALA A 244 12.85 -36.12 8.35
CA ALA A 244 13.14 -35.40 7.10
C ALA A 244 11.92 -35.05 6.21
N ALA A 245 10.70 -35.37 6.61
CA ALA A 245 9.49 -35.14 5.85
C ALA A 245 8.86 -33.78 6.16
N LEU A 246 8.68 -32.96 5.12
CA LEU A 246 8.02 -31.66 5.20
C LEU A 246 6.57 -31.79 5.74
N PRO A 247 6.08 -30.81 6.51
CA PRO A 247 4.70 -30.81 6.95
C PRO A 247 3.70 -30.52 5.83
N ARG A 248 2.44 -30.77 6.16
CA ARG A 248 1.29 -30.39 5.35
C ARG A 248 0.82 -29.03 5.82
N VAL A 249 0.72 -28.08 4.89
CA VAL A 249 0.46 -26.68 5.22
C VAL A 249 -0.82 -26.23 4.52
N LEU A 250 -1.82 -25.85 5.31
CA LEU A 250 -3.03 -25.21 4.80
C LEU A 250 -2.95 -23.71 5.03
N VAL A 251 -2.96 -22.93 3.96
CA VAL A 251 -2.94 -21.47 4.02
C VAL A 251 -4.39 -20.95 3.92
N LEU A 252 -4.82 -20.15 4.88
CA LEU A 252 -6.18 -19.68 5.03
C LEU A 252 -6.30 -18.18 4.70
N SER A 253 -7.21 -17.89 3.78
CA SER A 253 -7.73 -16.55 3.52
C SER A 253 -9.06 -16.36 4.24
N LEU A 254 -9.23 -15.21 4.89
CA LEU A 254 -10.46 -14.80 5.58
C LEU A 254 -11.21 -13.69 4.84
N GLY A 255 -10.75 -13.30 3.65
CA GLY A 255 -11.34 -12.18 2.89
C GLY A 255 -10.62 -11.95 1.57
N LEU A 256 -11.33 -11.36 0.60
CA LEU A 256 -10.88 -11.21 -0.79
C LEU A 256 -9.49 -10.56 -0.91
N ALA A 257 -9.21 -9.54 -0.08
CA ALA A 257 -7.92 -8.84 -0.07
C ALA A 257 -6.72 -9.73 0.28
N SER A 258 -6.93 -10.91 0.86
CA SER A 258 -5.86 -11.87 1.19
C SER A 258 -5.75 -13.05 0.22
N ASP A 259 -6.72 -13.24 -0.69
CA ASP A 259 -6.75 -14.38 -1.61
C ASP A 259 -5.49 -14.49 -2.45
N TYR A 260 -5.06 -13.35 -3.00
CA TYR A 260 -3.90 -13.26 -3.86
C TYR A 260 -2.62 -13.69 -3.11
N GLY A 261 -2.41 -13.14 -1.91
CA GLY A 261 -1.27 -13.48 -1.06
C GLY A 261 -1.26 -14.96 -0.67
N VAL A 262 -2.40 -15.51 -0.24
CA VAL A 262 -2.53 -16.93 0.15
C VAL A 262 -2.24 -17.87 -1.03
N THR A 263 -2.65 -17.50 -2.24
CA THR A 263 -2.36 -18.27 -3.47
C THR A 263 -0.86 -18.33 -3.75
N ILE A 264 -0.16 -17.20 -3.67
CA ILE A 264 1.31 -17.16 -3.84
C ILE A 264 2.02 -17.99 -2.78
N LEU A 265 1.58 -17.90 -1.51
CA LEU A 265 2.18 -18.65 -0.42
C LEU A 265 2.04 -20.16 -0.62
N ARG A 266 0.87 -20.63 -1.08
CA ARG A 266 0.66 -22.03 -1.49
C ARG A 266 1.63 -22.43 -2.60
N ASP A 267 1.70 -21.66 -3.69
CA ASP A 267 2.57 -22.00 -4.84
C ASP A 267 4.04 -22.07 -4.42
N ARG A 268 4.45 -21.17 -3.52
CA ARG A 268 5.81 -21.12 -3.00
C ARG A 268 6.15 -22.30 -2.08
N LEU A 269 5.19 -22.74 -1.26
CA LEU A 269 5.32 -23.97 -0.49
C LEU A 269 5.42 -25.20 -1.40
N GLN A 270 4.56 -25.29 -2.42
CA GLN A 270 4.58 -26.39 -3.39
C GLN A 270 5.91 -26.44 -4.17
N GLN A 271 6.44 -25.29 -4.61
CA GLN A 271 7.76 -25.21 -5.26
C GLN A 271 8.88 -25.74 -4.34
N ARG A 272 8.76 -25.57 -3.03
CA ARG A 272 9.69 -26.07 -2.01
C ARG A 272 9.45 -27.55 -1.65
N GLY A 273 8.48 -28.22 -2.28
CA GLY A 273 8.18 -29.63 -2.09
C GLY A 273 7.19 -29.94 -0.97
N PHE A 274 6.54 -28.93 -0.40
CA PHE A 274 5.51 -29.16 0.62
C PHE A 274 4.20 -29.64 -0.03
N GLU A 275 3.52 -30.57 0.65
CA GLU A 275 2.08 -30.78 0.46
C GLU A 275 1.36 -29.53 1.00
N ALA A 276 0.96 -28.62 0.10
CA ALA A 276 0.35 -27.36 0.48
C ALA A 276 -0.93 -27.08 -0.31
N ALA A 277 -1.92 -26.51 0.38
CA ALA A 277 -3.21 -26.10 -0.18
C ALA A 277 -3.59 -24.71 0.32
N ALA A 278 -4.54 -24.09 -0.37
CA ALA A 278 -5.14 -22.82 0.02
C ALA A 278 -6.65 -23.01 0.23
N ALA A 279 -7.18 -22.46 1.31
CA ALA A 279 -8.63 -22.42 1.54
C ALA A 279 -9.11 -20.99 1.85
N TYR A 280 -10.38 -20.75 1.50
CA TYR A 280 -10.98 -19.44 1.49
C TYR A 280 -12.24 -19.43 2.35
N VAL A 281 -12.12 -18.95 3.58
CA VAL A 281 -13.25 -18.86 4.52
C VAL A 281 -14.00 -17.56 4.25
N ARG A 282 -15.23 -17.65 3.73
CA ARG A 282 -16.04 -16.48 3.34
C ARG A 282 -17.11 -16.09 4.35
N SER A 283 -17.53 -17.05 5.17
CA SER A 283 -18.51 -16.79 6.21
C SER A 283 -18.28 -17.78 7.33
N ILE A 284 -18.14 -17.26 8.54
CA ILE A 284 -17.99 -18.05 9.76
C ILE A 284 -19.23 -18.92 10.04
N ASN A 285 -20.37 -18.65 9.40
CA ASN A 285 -21.59 -19.45 9.56
C ASN A 285 -21.45 -20.89 9.03
N TYR A 286 -20.50 -21.14 8.12
CA TYR A 286 -20.22 -22.47 7.56
C TYR A 286 -18.95 -23.09 8.15
N MET A 287 -18.56 -22.69 9.37
CA MET A 287 -17.29 -23.11 9.98
C MET A 287 -17.16 -24.64 10.09
N GLU A 288 -18.23 -25.35 10.49
CA GLU A 288 -18.18 -26.81 10.60
C GLU A 288 -17.91 -27.49 9.24
N ASP A 289 -18.56 -27.05 8.17
CA ASP A 289 -18.32 -27.57 6.80
C ASP A 289 -16.86 -27.33 6.37
N TYR A 290 -16.31 -26.16 6.69
CA TYR A 290 -14.89 -25.87 6.45
C TYR A 290 -13.97 -26.80 7.26
N LEU A 291 -14.26 -27.02 8.54
CA LEU A 291 -13.46 -27.92 9.40
C LEU A 291 -13.48 -29.37 8.90
N GLU A 292 -14.64 -29.87 8.46
CA GLU A 292 -14.78 -31.19 7.86
C GLU A 292 -13.92 -31.31 6.60
N THR A 293 -14.01 -30.30 5.72
CA THR A 293 -13.20 -30.23 4.50
C THR A 293 -11.70 -30.21 4.83
N PHE A 294 -11.27 -29.38 5.80
CA PHE A 294 -9.86 -29.26 6.17
C PHE A 294 -9.29 -30.57 6.74
N ALA A 295 -10.12 -31.40 7.38
CA ALA A 295 -9.67 -32.65 7.97
C ALA A 295 -9.31 -33.73 6.93
N ALA A 296 -9.80 -33.61 5.70
CA ALA A 296 -9.69 -34.64 4.66
C ALA A 296 -9.48 -34.04 3.25
N LEU A 297 -8.54 -33.08 3.13
CA LEU A 297 -8.20 -32.49 1.84
C LEU A 297 -7.51 -33.49 0.90
N ASP A 298 -7.90 -33.49 -0.38
CA ASP A 298 -7.32 -34.36 -1.40
C ASP A 298 -5.84 -34.04 -1.66
N GLU A 299 -5.46 -32.76 -1.60
CA GLU A 299 -4.07 -32.31 -1.69
C GLU A 299 -3.18 -32.90 -0.59
N PHE A 300 -3.79 -33.38 0.49
CA PHE A 300 -3.15 -34.00 1.65
C PHE A 300 -3.42 -35.51 1.72
N SER A 301 -3.86 -36.12 0.61
CA SER A 301 -4.24 -37.54 0.55
C SER A 301 -5.25 -37.94 1.63
N GLY A 302 -6.20 -37.05 1.93
CA GLY A 302 -7.22 -37.25 2.97
C GLY A 302 -6.71 -37.10 4.42
N GLN A 303 -5.52 -36.53 4.62
CA GLN A 303 -4.94 -36.31 5.95
C GLN A 303 -5.10 -34.87 6.42
N SER A 304 -5.13 -34.66 7.75
CA SER A 304 -5.25 -33.31 8.32
C SER A 304 -3.96 -32.49 8.17
N PRO A 305 -4.04 -31.15 8.14
CA PRO A 305 -2.87 -30.28 8.08
C PRO A 305 -2.05 -30.38 9.37
N HIS A 306 -0.73 -30.22 9.26
CA HIS A 306 0.15 -30.06 10.42
C HIS A 306 0.30 -28.59 10.82
N VAL A 307 0.21 -27.70 9.84
CA VAL A 307 0.33 -26.25 10.01
C VAL A 307 -0.85 -25.56 9.33
N PHE A 308 -1.53 -24.68 10.07
CA PHE A 308 -2.46 -23.70 9.52
C PHE A 308 -1.76 -22.33 9.46
N ALA A 309 -1.67 -21.74 8.28
CA ALA A 309 -1.12 -20.39 8.09
C ALA A 309 -2.27 -19.42 7.79
N VAL A 310 -2.62 -18.55 8.74
CA VAL A 310 -3.78 -17.65 8.64
C VAL A 310 -3.33 -16.24 8.25
N SER A 311 -3.83 -15.73 7.14
CA SER A 311 -3.61 -14.34 6.73
C SER A 311 -4.58 -13.41 7.46
N VAL A 312 -4.05 -12.56 8.35
CA VAL A 312 -4.81 -11.62 9.18
C VAL A 312 -4.68 -10.19 8.62
N LEU A 313 -5.82 -9.53 8.46
CA LEU A 313 -5.96 -8.13 8.07
C LEU A 313 -6.77 -7.40 9.15
N ASP A 314 -6.65 -6.07 9.23
CA ASP A 314 -7.33 -5.28 10.27
C ASP A 314 -8.85 -5.48 10.22
N ALA A 315 -9.41 -5.64 9.03
CA ALA A 315 -10.84 -5.84 8.81
C ALA A 315 -11.38 -7.20 9.27
N VAL A 316 -10.52 -8.20 9.51
CA VAL A 316 -10.94 -9.60 9.79
C VAL A 316 -10.40 -10.15 11.11
N ILE A 317 -10.05 -9.27 12.06
CA ILE A 317 -9.47 -9.67 13.36
C ILE A 317 -10.45 -10.52 14.17
N GLU A 318 -11.75 -10.19 14.15
CA GLU A 318 -12.77 -10.95 14.88
C GLU A 318 -12.95 -12.34 14.29
N GLU A 319 -13.04 -12.43 12.96
CA GLU A 319 -13.10 -13.67 12.21
C GLU A 319 -11.85 -14.52 12.41
N ALA A 320 -10.66 -13.91 12.45
CA ALA A 320 -9.41 -14.60 12.73
C ALA A 320 -9.43 -15.26 14.11
N CYS A 321 -9.82 -14.52 15.15
CA CYS A 321 -9.98 -15.06 16.50
C CYS A 321 -11.00 -16.22 16.53
N TYR A 322 -12.14 -16.06 15.86
CA TYR A 322 -13.17 -17.07 15.77
C TYR A 322 -12.67 -18.35 15.09
N VAL A 323 -12.06 -18.22 13.91
CA VAL A 323 -11.52 -19.36 13.13
C VAL A 323 -10.42 -20.06 13.90
N ILE A 324 -9.45 -19.33 14.45
CA ILE A 324 -8.33 -19.90 15.22
C ILE A 324 -8.87 -20.69 16.42
N SER A 325 -9.86 -20.18 17.16
CA SER A 325 -10.48 -20.90 18.28
C SER A 325 -11.13 -22.23 17.86
N HIS A 326 -11.78 -22.27 16.69
CA HIS A 326 -12.36 -23.50 16.15
C HIS A 326 -11.29 -24.49 15.67
N LEU A 327 -10.25 -23.98 14.98
CA LEU A 327 -9.10 -24.80 14.58
C LEU A 327 -8.42 -25.43 15.79
N ARG A 328 -8.21 -24.67 16.87
CA ARG A 328 -7.62 -25.17 18.12
C ARG A 328 -8.43 -26.27 18.79
N ARG A 329 -9.76 -26.20 18.72
CA ARG A 329 -10.65 -27.25 19.23
C ARG A 329 -10.62 -28.51 18.37
N ARG A 330 -10.60 -28.37 17.04
CA ARG A 330 -10.70 -29.49 16.09
C ARG A 330 -9.37 -30.15 15.75
N PHE A 331 -8.28 -29.39 15.77
CA PHE A 331 -6.92 -29.75 15.38
C PHE A 331 -5.93 -29.33 16.48
N SER A 332 -6.10 -29.85 17.69
CA SER A 332 -5.33 -29.43 18.89
C SER A 332 -3.81 -29.54 18.73
N GLU A 333 -3.35 -30.50 17.91
CA GLU A 333 -1.93 -30.75 17.66
C GLU A 333 -1.36 -29.96 16.47
N ALA A 334 -2.19 -29.26 15.71
CA ALA A 334 -1.70 -28.45 14.59
C ALA A 334 -1.08 -27.15 15.08
N GLN A 335 0.01 -26.76 14.43
CA GLN A 335 0.63 -25.45 14.63
C GLN A 335 -0.17 -24.38 13.88
N ILE A 336 -0.27 -23.18 14.44
CA ILE A 336 -0.91 -22.02 13.82
C ILE A 336 0.14 -20.93 13.63
N VAL A 337 0.35 -20.56 12.38
CA VAL A 337 1.17 -19.43 11.97
C VAL A 337 0.24 -18.30 11.55
N ILE A 338 0.48 -17.08 12.01
CA ILE A 338 -0.25 -15.90 11.57
C ILE A 338 0.68 -14.90 10.88
N GLY A 339 0.13 -14.16 9.93
CA GLY A 339 0.81 -13.11 9.16
C GLY A 339 -0.21 -12.22 8.48
N GLY A 340 0.16 -11.59 7.36
CA GLY A 340 -0.70 -10.65 6.64
C GLY A 340 -0.40 -9.19 6.99
N SER A 341 -1.18 -8.24 6.46
CA SER A 341 -0.85 -6.82 6.59
C SER A 341 -0.80 -6.34 8.04
N SER A 342 -1.70 -6.83 8.90
CA SER A 342 -1.72 -6.48 10.34
C SER A 342 -0.46 -6.92 11.09
N SER A 343 0.36 -7.82 10.53
CA SER A 343 1.65 -8.15 11.13
C SER A 343 2.65 -6.99 11.14
N GLN A 344 2.41 -5.92 10.36
CA GLN A 344 3.21 -4.69 10.40
C GLN A 344 3.03 -3.90 11.70
N THR A 345 1.92 -4.12 12.41
CA THR A 345 1.65 -3.67 13.79
C THR A 345 1.66 -4.89 14.72
N PRO A 346 2.83 -5.56 14.85
CA PRO A 346 2.91 -6.92 15.37
C PRO A 346 2.50 -7.02 16.84
N GLU A 347 2.74 -5.99 17.66
CA GLU A 347 2.30 -6.00 19.05
C GLU A 347 0.78 -5.91 19.17
N GLN A 348 0.13 -5.09 18.34
CA GLN A 348 -1.33 -4.98 18.26
C GLN A 348 -1.95 -6.27 17.76
N CYS A 349 -1.42 -6.82 16.66
CA CYS A 349 -1.86 -8.09 16.10
C CYS A 349 -1.76 -9.22 17.13
N ALA A 350 -0.62 -9.35 17.82
CA ALA A 350 -0.44 -10.36 18.85
C ALA A 350 -1.31 -10.15 20.11
N ALA A 351 -1.63 -8.90 20.45
CA ALA A 351 -2.53 -8.59 21.56
C ALA A 351 -4.01 -8.87 21.24
N LEU A 352 -4.41 -8.66 19.98
CA LEU A 352 -5.79 -8.85 19.51
C LEU A 352 -6.09 -10.29 19.08
N VAL A 353 -5.11 -10.97 18.47
CA VAL A 353 -5.19 -12.36 17.99
C VAL A 353 -4.15 -13.19 18.75
N PRO A 354 -4.43 -13.66 19.98
CA PRO A 354 -3.39 -14.17 20.89
C PRO A 354 -3.02 -15.65 20.71
N ASP A 355 -3.89 -16.49 20.12
CA ASP A 355 -3.75 -17.95 20.12
C ASP A 355 -3.05 -18.50 18.86
N PHE A 356 -1.81 -18.06 18.65
CA PHE A 356 -0.93 -18.51 17.57
C PHE A 356 0.36 -19.13 18.13
N ASP A 357 1.04 -19.94 17.34
CA ASP A 357 2.35 -20.50 17.68
C ASP A 357 3.49 -19.66 17.10
N VAL A 358 3.34 -19.12 15.88
CA VAL A 358 4.30 -18.18 15.28
C VAL A 358 3.59 -17.00 14.61
N LEU A 359 4.03 -15.77 14.87
CA LEU A 359 3.69 -14.58 14.09
C LEU A 359 4.88 -14.19 13.23
N ILE A 360 4.66 -14.04 11.92
CA ILE A 360 5.64 -13.57 10.94
C ILE A 360 5.33 -12.11 10.63
N LYS A 361 6.27 -11.18 10.92
CA LYS A 361 6.13 -9.77 10.53
C LYS A 361 6.64 -9.54 9.12
N GLY A 362 5.74 -9.19 8.21
CA GLY A 362 6.05 -8.83 6.84
C GLY A 362 5.65 -9.87 5.80
N ASP A 363 6.33 -9.82 4.66
CA ASP A 363 6.04 -10.64 3.49
C ASP A 363 6.48 -12.08 3.76
N ALA A 364 5.53 -13.02 3.73
CA ALA A 364 5.75 -14.40 4.13
C ALA A 364 6.25 -15.33 3.02
N ASP A 365 6.48 -14.81 1.80
CA ASP A 365 6.84 -15.60 0.61
C ASP A 365 8.03 -16.54 0.86
N GLU A 366 9.10 -16.04 1.46
CA GLU A 366 10.27 -16.86 1.82
C GLU A 366 10.27 -17.32 3.28
N ALA A 367 9.58 -16.59 4.16
CA ALA A 367 9.57 -16.88 5.59
C ALA A 367 8.68 -18.08 5.95
N LEU A 368 7.49 -18.19 5.36
CA LEU A 368 6.54 -19.26 5.70
C LEU A 368 7.09 -20.65 5.42
N PRO A 369 7.71 -20.95 4.26
CA PRO A 369 8.33 -22.26 4.05
C PRO A 369 9.40 -22.60 5.08
N LEU A 370 10.25 -21.63 5.46
CA LEU A 370 11.32 -21.84 6.44
C LEU A 370 10.77 -22.05 7.86
N VAL A 371 9.72 -21.30 8.23
CA VAL A 371 9.01 -21.51 9.50
C VAL A 371 8.32 -22.87 9.50
N ALA A 372 7.61 -23.24 8.45
CA ALA A 372 6.93 -24.52 8.34
C ALA A 372 7.93 -25.68 8.40
N GLU A 373 9.06 -25.59 7.69
CA GLU A 373 10.16 -26.58 7.77
C GLU A 373 10.68 -26.73 9.21
N ALA A 374 10.93 -25.61 9.89
CA ALA A 374 11.38 -25.62 11.27
C ALA A 374 10.34 -26.21 12.24
N LEU A 375 9.05 -25.93 12.03
CA LEU A 375 7.97 -26.54 12.83
C LEU A 375 7.88 -28.05 12.58
N GLY A 376 8.13 -28.49 11.34
CA GLY A 376 8.08 -29.88 10.95
C GLY A 376 6.68 -30.48 11.17
N ARG A 377 6.63 -31.81 11.35
CA ARG A 377 5.40 -32.54 11.69
C ARG A 377 5.17 -32.64 13.21
N SER A 378 5.92 -31.89 14.01
CA SER A 378 5.89 -31.98 15.46
C SER A 378 4.53 -31.53 16.01
N PRO A 379 3.85 -32.38 16.80
CA PRO A 379 2.57 -32.03 17.38
C PRO A 379 2.74 -30.86 18.35
N ARG A 380 1.79 -29.93 18.36
CA ARG A 380 1.80 -28.76 19.24
C ARG A 380 1.99 -29.11 20.71
N GLY A 381 1.38 -30.20 21.18
CA GLY A 381 1.51 -30.65 22.57
C GLY A 381 2.94 -31.00 22.99
N ALA A 382 3.83 -31.35 22.06
CA ALA A 382 5.25 -31.58 22.35
C ALA A 382 6.03 -30.28 22.61
N GLY A 383 5.48 -29.14 22.20
CA GLY A 383 6.16 -27.85 22.20
C GLY A 383 7.29 -27.78 21.15
N LEU A 384 7.93 -26.62 21.07
CA LEU A 384 9.05 -26.38 20.16
C LEU A 384 10.39 -26.65 20.83
N SER A 385 11.23 -27.46 20.21
CA SER A 385 12.61 -27.66 20.68
C SER A 385 13.47 -26.41 20.50
N ARG A 386 14.65 -26.39 21.13
CA ARG A 386 15.59 -25.25 21.02
C ARG A 386 16.13 -25.09 19.60
N SER A 387 16.36 -26.20 18.88
CA SER A 387 16.83 -26.19 17.50
C SER A 387 15.79 -25.57 16.56
N GLN A 388 14.51 -25.92 16.72
CA GLN A 388 13.41 -25.36 15.94
C GLN A 388 13.26 -23.85 16.20
N VAL A 389 13.30 -23.42 17.46
CA VAL A 389 13.29 -22.01 17.83
C VAL A 389 14.47 -21.25 17.20
N ASN A 390 15.67 -21.82 17.25
CA ASN A 390 16.86 -21.21 16.66
C ASN A 390 16.78 -21.12 15.13
N ALA A 391 16.21 -22.14 14.47
CA ALA A 391 15.96 -22.12 13.03
C ALA A 391 15.01 -20.98 12.65
N ILE A 392 13.92 -20.76 13.40
CA ILE A 392 12.98 -19.65 13.17
C ILE A 392 13.66 -18.29 13.44
N LYS A 393 14.45 -18.18 14.52
CA LYS A 393 15.22 -16.95 14.82
C LYS A 393 16.35 -16.65 13.83
N ALA A 394 16.79 -17.63 13.03
CA ALA A 394 17.80 -17.38 12.00
C ALA A 394 17.24 -16.55 10.82
N LEU A 395 15.92 -16.34 10.76
CA LEU A 395 15.30 -15.48 9.77
C LEU A 395 15.72 -14.01 9.96
N PRO A 396 15.96 -13.25 8.87
CA PRO A 396 16.52 -11.90 8.95
C PRO A 396 15.54 -10.81 9.41
N GLY A 397 14.36 -11.16 9.93
CA GLY A 397 13.31 -10.21 10.28
C GLY A 397 12.43 -10.65 11.45
N GLY A 398 11.40 -9.84 11.74
CA GLY A 398 10.64 -9.94 12.97
C GLY A 398 9.75 -11.17 13.08
N VAL A 399 9.86 -11.87 14.21
CA VAL A 399 8.99 -13.00 14.56
C VAL A 399 8.61 -12.97 16.04
N ILE A 400 7.42 -13.50 16.34
CA ILE A 400 7.01 -13.85 17.71
C ILE A 400 6.74 -15.35 17.73
N ILE A 401 7.35 -16.07 18.67
CA ILE A 401 7.18 -17.52 18.83
C ILE A 401 6.54 -17.78 20.20
N GLN A 402 5.50 -18.59 20.24
CA GLN A 402 4.87 -19.08 21.47
C GLN A 402 5.21 -20.55 21.69
N ARG A 403 5.69 -20.88 22.89
CA ARG A 403 5.98 -22.25 23.34
C ARG A 403 5.46 -22.42 24.77
N GLY A 404 4.27 -23.01 24.91
CA GLY A 404 3.60 -23.10 26.21
C GLY A 404 3.48 -21.72 26.86
N ASN A 405 3.94 -21.59 28.11
CA ASN A 405 3.97 -20.31 28.84
C ASN A 405 5.19 -19.42 28.53
N THR A 406 5.89 -19.70 27.43
CA THR A 406 7.05 -18.92 26.96
C THR A 406 6.70 -18.16 25.68
N ARG A 407 7.10 -16.90 25.61
CA ARG A 407 6.99 -16.06 24.41
C ARG A 407 8.36 -15.51 24.05
N ILE A 408 8.76 -15.69 22.80
CA ILE A 408 10.03 -15.20 22.27
C ILE A 408 9.71 -14.13 21.24
N VAL A 409 10.27 -12.94 21.43
CA VAL A 409 10.17 -11.82 20.51
C VAL A 409 11.54 -11.57 19.92
N HIS A 410 11.65 -11.62 18.61
CA HIS A 410 12.93 -11.55 17.91
C HIS A 410 12.88 -10.52 16.79
N HIS A 411 13.76 -9.51 16.89
CA HIS A 411 13.93 -8.41 15.95
C HIS A 411 12.61 -7.84 15.41
N LEU A 412 11.69 -7.51 16.31
CA LEU A 412 10.36 -7.07 15.94
C LEU A 412 10.36 -5.70 15.24
N ASP A 413 11.47 -4.97 15.36
CA ASP A 413 11.80 -3.76 14.61
C ASP A 413 12.11 -4.04 13.12
N HIS A 414 12.54 -5.24 12.78
CA HIS A 414 12.77 -5.67 11.40
C HIS A 414 11.51 -6.26 10.76
N THR A 415 11.38 -6.09 9.45
CA THR A 415 10.30 -6.67 8.65
C THR A 415 10.88 -7.69 7.69
N LEU A 416 10.28 -8.88 7.64
CA LEU A 416 10.64 -9.89 6.67
C LEU A 416 10.24 -9.40 5.30
N VAL A 417 11.25 -9.35 4.43
CA VAL A 417 11.12 -8.92 3.05
C VAL A 417 11.79 -10.00 2.20
N PRO A 418 11.08 -10.64 1.28
CA PRO A 418 11.66 -11.69 0.45
C PRO A 418 12.73 -11.11 -0.45
N LYS A 419 13.81 -11.88 -0.65
CA LYS A 419 14.80 -11.58 -1.69
C LYS A 419 14.20 -11.77 -3.07
N LYS A 420 13.36 -12.80 -3.22
CA LYS A 420 12.59 -13.08 -4.42
C LYS A 420 11.12 -13.29 -4.06
N TYR A 421 10.24 -12.58 -4.75
CA TYR A 421 8.82 -12.87 -4.75
C TYR A 421 8.31 -12.96 -6.18
N HIS A 422 7.17 -13.63 -6.36
CA HIS A 422 6.70 -14.10 -7.64
C HIS A 422 5.21 -13.79 -7.84
N LEU A 423 4.75 -13.80 -9.09
CA LEU A 423 3.31 -13.82 -9.40
C LEU A 423 2.74 -15.22 -9.13
N PRO A 424 1.44 -15.37 -8.82
CA PRO A 424 0.83 -16.68 -8.64
C PRO A 424 0.87 -17.49 -9.93
N ILE A 425 0.88 -18.82 -9.83
CA ILE A 425 0.79 -19.71 -10.98
C ILE A 425 -0.70 -19.86 -11.34
N PRO A 426 -1.12 -19.57 -12.58
CA PRO A 426 -2.52 -19.68 -12.96
C PRO A 426 -2.98 -21.14 -12.92
N ASP A 427 -3.98 -21.45 -12.08
CA ASP A 427 -4.50 -22.80 -11.84
C ASP A 427 -5.90 -23.03 -12.42
N LYS A 428 -6.59 -21.97 -12.86
CA LYS A 428 -7.96 -22.00 -13.40
C LYS A 428 -8.05 -21.14 -14.64
N ARG A 429 -8.95 -21.45 -15.60
CA ARG A 429 -9.23 -20.62 -16.79
C ARG A 429 -10.19 -19.46 -16.48
N LYS A 430 -9.75 -18.49 -15.69
CA LYS A 430 -10.50 -17.26 -15.44
C LYS A 430 -10.39 -16.29 -16.61
N THR A 431 -11.33 -15.36 -16.70
CA THR A 431 -11.32 -14.22 -17.63
C THR A 431 -10.79 -12.94 -16.98
N ILE A 432 -10.65 -12.91 -15.65
CA ILE A 432 -10.08 -11.80 -14.89
C ILE A 432 -9.03 -12.35 -13.91
N TYR A 433 -7.86 -11.74 -13.88
CA TYR A 433 -6.81 -11.99 -12.89
C TYR A 433 -6.34 -10.68 -12.26
N TYR A 434 -5.92 -10.77 -11.00
CA TYR A 434 -5.29 -9.69 -10.27
C TYR A 434 -3.80 -9.96 -10.18
N TRP A 435 -2.96 -8.93 -10.33
CA TRP A 435 -1.52 -8.99 -10.20
C TRP A 435 -1.01 -7.97 -9.19
N GLN A 436 -0.07 -8.40 -8.35
CA GLN A 436 0.86 -7.51 -7.65
C GLN A 436 2.25 -7.78 -8.20
N THR A 437 2.62 -7.02 -9.21
CA THR A 437 3.90 -7.09 -9.93
C THR A 437 5.00 -6.26 -9.27
N SER A 438 4.62 -5.30 -8.42
CA SER A 438 5.48 -4.60 -7.47
C SER A 438 4.87 -4.56 -6.06
N ARG A 439 5.70 -4.45 -5.02
CA ARG A 439 5.32 -4.17 -3.63
C ARG A 439 6.15 -3.00 -3.11
N GLY A 440 5.49 -2.08 -2.42
CA GLY A 440 6.11 -0.95 -1.74
C GLY A 440 6.03 0.35 -2.55
N CYS A 441 5.86 1.48 -1.89
CA CYS A 441 5.72 2.79 -2.53
C CYS A 441 6.60 3.87 -1.87
N PRO A 442 7.44 4.60 -2.64
CA PRO A 442 8.36 5.60 -2.09
C PRO A 442 7.65 6.90 -1.65
N TYR A 443 6.39 7.11 -2.03
CA TYR A 443 5.62 8.32 -1.69
C TYR A 443 5.10 8.29 -0.26
N ASP A 444 4.80 9.45 0.34
CA ASP A 444 4.51 9.60 1.78
C ASP A 444 3.17 10.28 2.07
N CYS A 445 2.15 9.88 1.30
CA CYS A 445 0.78 10.35 1.43
C CYS A 445 0.26 10.17 2.86
N ARG A 446 -0.48 11.17 3.36
CA ARG A 446 -0.84 11.29 4.78
C ARG A 446 -1.79 10.19 5.27
N PHE A 447 -2.68 9.74 4.39
CA PHE A 447 -3.66 8.67 4.64
C PHE A 447 -3.12 7.24 4.46
N CYS A 448 -2.01 7.08 3.75
CA CYS A 448 -1.55 5.76 3.32
C CYS A 448 -0.88 4.99 4.47
N ASN A 449 -1.34 3.77 4.72
CA ASN A 449 -0.75 2.91 5.77
C ASN A 449 0.49 2.11 5.34
N LYS A 450 0.79 2.07 4.02
CA LYS A 450 2.02 1.47 3.46
C LYS A 450 2.33 0.06 3.96
N TRP A 451 1.36 -0.86 3.88
CA TRP A 451 1.52 -2.24 4.33
C TRP A 451 2.69 -3.01 3.69
N SER A 452 3.01 -2.67 2.44
CA SER A 452 4.12 -3.21 1.64
C SER A 452 5.46 -2.47 1.85
N GLY A 453 5.43 -1.36 2.60
CA GLY A 453 6.56 -0.53 3.00
C GLY A 453 6.94 0.54 1.98
N LYS A 454 8.03 1.27 2.27
CA LYS A 454 8.59 2.28 1.35
C LYS A 454 9.49 1.70 0.26
N ARG A 455 9.98 0.48 0.49
CA ARG A 455 10.93 -0.19 -0.38
C ARG A 455 10.22 -0.79 -1.57
N TYR A 456 10.39 -0.21 -2.75
CA TYR A 456 9.87 -0.73 -4.00
C TYR A 456 10.60 -2.02 -4.42
N ARG A 457 9.86 -3.09 -4.68
CA ARG A 457 10.37 -4.42 -5.06
C ARG A 457 9.54 -4.97 -6.20
N MET A 458 10.17 -5.61 -7.19
CA MET A 458 9.48 -6.15 -8.37
C MET A 458 9.45 -7.69 -8.36
N ALA A 459 8.39 -8.27 -8.90
CA ALA A 459 8.23 -9.71 -9.00
C ALA A 459 9.29 -10.30 -9.95
N LEU A 460 9.70 -11.54 -9.71
CA LEU A 460 10.71 -12.25 -10.49
C LEU A 460 10.14 -13.56 -11.09
N PRO A 461 10.74 -14.11 -12.15
CA PRO A 461 10.29 -15.37 -12.75
C PRO A 461 10.47 -16.58 -11.81
N TRP A 462 9.69 -17.63 -12.00
CA TRP A 462 9.77 -18.86 -11.20
C TRP A 462 10.96 -19.76 -11.59
N ASN A 463 11.02 -20.18 -12.86
CA ASN A 463 11.92 -21.27 -13.29
C ASN A 463 13.12 -20.82 -14.13
N ASN A 464 13.18 -19.55 -14.53
CA ASN A 464 14.23 -18.97 -15.37
C ASN A 464 14.48 -17.52 -14.94
N ASP A 465 15.13 -17.33 -13.80
CA ASP A 465 15.49 -16.01 -13.30
C ASP A 465 16.93 -15.67 -13.76
N PRO A 466 17.14 -15.07 -14.95
CA PRO A 466 18.47 -14.74 -15.46
C PRO A 466 19.03 -13.58 -14.65
N VAL A 467 19.73 -13.89 -13.56
CA VAL A 467 20.31 -12.92 -12.62
C VAL A 467 21.22 -11.90 -13.33
N GLU A 468 21.72 -12.22 -14.53
CA GLU A 468 22.52 -11.34 -15.39
C GLU A 468 21.72 -10.19 -16.03
N LEU A 469 20.40 -10.28 -16.13
CA LEU A 469 19.57 -9.22 -16.69
C LEU A 469 19.22 -8.16 -15.64
N PRO A 470 19.00 -6.89 -16.04
CA PRO A 470 18.46 -5.87 -15.13
C PRO A 470 17.12 -6.29 -14.51
N ASP A 471 16.89 -5.94 -13.25
CA ASP A 471 15.67 -6.30 -12.49
C ASP A 471 14.37 -5.91 -13.21
N ALA A 472 14.36 -4.76 -13.89
CA ALA A 472 13.24 -4.31 -14.71
C ALA A 472 12.86 -5.32 -15.81
N LYS A 473 13.86 -5.88 -16.50
CA LYS A 473 13.66 -6.88 -17.56
C LYS A 473 13.29 -8.24 -16.98
N ARG A 474 13.88 -8.63 -15.84
CA ARG A 474 13.52 -9.85 -15.10
C ARG A 474 12.06 -9.80 -14.65
N SER A 475 11.60 -8.66 -14.16
CA SER A 475 10.21 -8.47 -13.76
C SER A 475 9.24 -8.52 -14.93
N ALA A 476 9.59 -7.89 -16.07
CA ALA A 476 8.80 -8.03 -17.29
C ALA A 476 8.69 -9.51 -17.73
N LEU A 477 9.76 -10.29 -17.62
CA LEU A 477 9.74 -11.73 -17.92
C LEU A 477 8.81 -12.50 -16.97
N ALA A 478 8.74 -12.14 -15.69
CA ALA A 478 7.81 -12.76 -14.74
C ALA A 478 6.34 -12.55 -15.15
N MET A 479 6.02 -11.33 -15.59
CA MET A 479 4.69 -11.00 -16.12
C MET A 479 4.39 -11.80 -17.39
N ILE A 480 5.36 -11.93 -18.30
CA ILE A 480 5.22 -12.70 -19.55
C ILE A 480 5.09 -14.21 -19.26
N GLU A 481 5.83 -14.74 -18.29
CA GLU A 481 5.72 -16.14 -17.83
C GLU A 481 4.28 -16.45 -17.40
N PHE A 482 3.66 -15.60 -16.59
CA PHE A 482 2.24 -15.76 -16.22
C PHE A 482 1.33 -15.81 -17.45
N LEU A 483 1.46 -14.85 -18.37
CA LEU A 483 0.61 -14.76 -19.55
C LEU A 483 0.74 -16.01 -20.42
N LEU A 484 1.96 -16.50 -20.62
CA LEU A 484 2.21 -17.72 -21.39
C LEU A 484 1.64 -18.95 -20.70
N LEU A 485 1.84 -19.12 -19.39
CA LEU A 485 1.26 -20.22 -18.63
C LEU A 485 -0.26 -20.21 -18.71
N ARG A 486 -0.89 -19.04 -18.57
CA ARG A 486 -2.35 -18.93 -18.69
C ARG A 486 -2.82 -19.27 -20.10
N LEU A 487 -2.16 -18.77 -21.15
CA LEU A 487 -2.56 -19.06 -22.54
C LEU A 487 -2.36 -20.53 -22.91
N ALA A 488 -1.29 -21.16 -22.38
CA ALA A 488 -1.02 -22.58 -22.58
C ALA A 488 -2.16 -23.47 -22.08
N MET A 489 -2.94 -23.02 -21.09
CA MET A 489 -4.11 -23.75 -20.60
C MET A 489 -5.17 -23.98 -21.69
N GLU A 490 -5.17 -23.23 -22.81
CA GLU A 490 -6.09 -23.43 -23.93
C GLU A 490 -5.76 -24.67 -24.79
N TRP A 491 -4.64 -25.36 -24.53
CA TRP A 491 -4.29 -26.63 -25.17
C TRP A 491 -4.62 -27.82 -24.25
N PRO A 492 -5.69 -28.60 -24.50
CA PRO A 492 -6.02 -29.77 -23.69
C PRO A 492 -4.91 -30.82 -23.60
N GLU A 493 -4.15 -30.99 -24.69
CA GLU A 493 -3.01 -31.91 -24.79
C GLU A 493 -1.73 -31.35 -24.14
N GLY A 494 -1.76 -30.09 -23.68
CA GLY A 494 -0.60 -29.35 -23.18
C GLY A 494 0.26 -28.73 -24.29
N ILE A 495 0.95 -27.64 -23.94
CA ILE A 495 1.97 -26.99 -24.79
C ILE A 495 3.07 -26.42 -23.90
N THR A 496 4.33 -26.65 -24.26
CA THR A 496 5.47 -26.06 -23.54
C THR A 496 5.57 -24.56 -23.80
N GLN A 497 6.12 -23.80 -22.85
CA GLN A 497 6.30 -22.35 -22.98
C GLN A 497 7.15 -21.96 -24.20
N GLU A 498 8.19 -22.74 -24.51
CA GLU A 498 9.07 -22.52 -25.66
C GLU A 498 8.30 -22.69 -26.98
N ALA A 499 7.56 -23.80 -27.11
CA ALA A 499 6.75 -24.07 -28.30
C ALA A 499 5.63 -23.01 -28.48
N LEU A 500 4.97 -22.60 -27.39
CA LEU A 500 3.96 -21.54 -27.45
C LEU A 500 4.57 -20.21 -27.88
N THR A 501 5.76 -19.88 -27.37
CA THR A 501 6.49 -18.65 -27.74
C THR A 501 6.87 -18.65 -29.22
N ALA A 502 7.37 -19.77 -29.76
CA ALA A 502 7.66 -19.91 -31.18
C ALA A 502 6.40 -19.74 -32.03
N LEU A 503 5.31 -20.41 -31.66
CA LEU A 503 4.02 -20.33 -32.35
C LEU A 503 3.46 -18.89 -32.37
N LEU A 504 3.56 -18.17 -31.25
CA LEU A 504 3.12 -16.78 -31.14
C LEU A 504 3.90 -15.86 -32.10
N LYS A 505 5.22 -16.03 -32.18
CA LYS A 505 6.09 -15.26 -33.08
C LYS A 505 5.80 -15.57 -34.55
N GLU A 506 5.65 -16.85 -34.90
CA GLU A 506 5.29 -17.27 -36.26
C GLU A 506 3.92 -16.73 -36.68
N SER A 507 2.92 -16.85 -35.81
CA SER A 507 1.56 -16.33 -36.03
C SER A 507 1.56 -14.82 -36.24
N LYS A 508 2.32 -14.06 -35.43
CA LYS A 508 2.45 -12.60 -35.59
C LYS A 508 3.12 -12.25 -36.92
N ALA A 509 4.21 -12.92 -37.28
CA ALA A 509 4.94 -12.67 -38.52
C ALA A 509 4.13 -12.99 -39.78
N ALA A 510 3.31 -14.04 -39.74
CA ALA A 510 2.46 -14.46 -40.85
C ALA A 510 1.11 -13.72 -40.92
N ALA A 511 0.75 -12.93 -39.89
CA ALA A 511 -0.60 -12.40 -39.68
C ALA A 511 -1.70 -13.48 -39.70
N ASP A 512 -1.36 -14.73 -39.36
CA ASP A 512 -2.25 -15.90 -39.35
C ASP A 512 -2.63 -16.25 -37.90
N ASN A 513 -3.86 -15.93 -37.53
CA ASN A 513 -4.39 -16.14 -36.17
C ASN A 513 -5.09 -17.50 -35.99
N ALA A 514 -5.29 -18.29 -37.05
CA ALA A 514 -6.11 -19.50 -36.97
C ALA A 514 -5.44 -20.64 -36.18
N ARG A 515 -4.12 -20.56 -36.00
CA ARG A 515 -3.31 -21.62 -35.37
C ARG A 515 -3.27 -21.58 -33.84
N ILE A 516 -3.81 -20.52 -33.23
CA ILE A 516 -3.81 -20.35 -31.78
C ILE A 516 -5.26 -20.38 -31.29
N PRO A 517 -5.65 -21.33 -30.41
CA PRO A 517 -6.94 -21.30 -29.73
C PRO A 517 -7.15 -19.93 -29.10
N LYS A 518 -8.25 -19.27 -29.48
CA LYS A 518 -8.60 -17.96 -28.97
C LYS A 518 -9.63 -18.13 -27.85
N PRO A 519 -9.44 -17.52 -26.68
CA PRO A 519 -10.51 -17.42 -25.69
C PRO A 519 -11.69 -16.62 -26.26
N ASP A 520 -12.90 -16.90 -25.78
CA ASP A 520 -14.13 -16.24 -26.25
C ASP A 520 -14.03 -14.71 -26.14
N ASP A 521 -13.48 -14.23 -25.01
CA ASP A 521 -13.18 -12.82 -24.73
C ASP A 521 -11.70 -12.63 -24.37
N LYS A 522 -11.20 -11.38 -24.51
CA LYS A 522 -9.86 -11.06 -23.99
C LYS A 522 -9.81 -11.23 -22.47
N ILE A 523 -8.74 -11.81 -21.98
CA ILE A 523 -8.47 -11.99 -20.55
C ILE A 523 -8.01 -10.65 -19.97
N MET A 524 -8.71 -10.18 -18.94
CA MET A 524 -8.37 -8.95 -18.21
C MET A 524 -7.37 -9.23 -17.10
N ILE A 525 -6.33 -8.41 -17.03
CA ILE A 525 -5.34 -8.40 -15.96
C ILE A 525 -5.44 -7.06 -15.24
N VAL A 526 -5.84 -7.09 -13.97
CA VAL A 526 -5.93 -5.93 -13.09
C VAL A 526 -4.66 -5.86 -12.25
N ILE A 527 -3.86 -4.81 -12.42
CA ILE A 527 -2.62 -4.65 -11.68
C ILE A 527 -2.85 -3.76 -10.44
N GLU A 528 -2.70 -4.37 -9.27
CA GLU A 528 -2.92 -3.81 -7.94
C GLU A 528 -1.61 -3.47 -7.21
N ASP A 529 -0.56 -3.15 -7.97
CA ASP A 529 0.64 -2.52 -7.43
C ASP A 529 0.27 -1.24 -6.66
N ASP A 530 0.97 -0.91 -5.57
CA ASP A 530 0.78 0.38 -4.88
C ASP A 530 0.94 1.58 -5.83
N ASP A 531 1.84 1.45 -6.82
CA ASP A 531 1.92 2.30 -8.01
C ASP A 531 2.70 1.55 -9.11
N PHE A 532 1.99 1.10 -10.15
CA PHE A 532 2.56 0.28 -11.22
C PHE A 532 3.60 1.03 -12.06
N LEU A 533 3.49 2.36 -12.19
CA LEU A 533 4.32 3.09 -13.14
C LEU A 533 5.63 3.56 -12.53
N ILE A 534 5.95 3.28 -11.27
CA ILE A 534 7.20 3.73 -10.63
C ILE A 534 8.42 3.40 -11.51
N ASN A 535 8.58 2.13 -11.92
CA ASN A 535 9.70 1.68 -12.73
C ASN A 535 9.39 1.73 -14.24
N ARG A 536 9.91 2.77 -14.89
CA ARG A 536 9.70 3.05 -16.32
C ARG A 536 10.27 1.98 -17.24
N ASP A 537 11.46 1.49 -16.93
CA ASP A 537 12.15 0.48 -17.75
C ASP A 537 11.42 -0.86 -17.74
N ARG A 538 10.80 -1.23 -16.61
CA ARG A 538 9.95 -2.42 -16.49
C ARG A 538 8.75 -2.29 -17.43
N VAL A 539 8.04 -1.16 -17.38
CA VAL A 539 6.85 -0.92 -18.21
C VAL A 539 7.22 -0.98 -19.70
N LYS A 540 8.34 -0.37 -20.09
CA LYS A 540 8.86 -0.45 -21.46
C LYS A 540 9.16 -1.89 -21.85
N ALA A 541 9.95 -2.60 -21.05
CA ALA A 541 10.36 -3.97 -21.34
C ALA A 541 9.15 -4.90 -21.48
N PHE A 542 8.20 -4.81 -20.54
CA PHE A 542 6.95 -5.57 -20.59
C PHE A 542 6.16 -5.27 -21.85
N SER A 543 5.95 -4.00 -22.17
CA SER A 543 5.16 -3.60 -23.34
C SER A 543 5.78 -4.05 -24.66
N MET A 544 7.11 -3.99 -24.77
CA MET A 544 7.82 -4.49 -25.95
C MET A 544 7.73 -6.01 -26.07
N MET A 545 7.79 -6.77 -24.97
CA MET A 545 7.63 -8.22 -24.99
C MET A 545 6.19 -8.64 -25.33
N VAL A 546 5.18 -7.94 -24.79
CA VAL A 546 3.78 -8.14 -25.16
C VAL A 546 3.59 -7.95 -26.65
N ASP A 547 4.13 -6.85 -27.20
CA ASP A 547 4.06 -6.61 -28.64
C ASP A 547 4.79 -7.71 -29.40
N GLU A 548 6.06 -8.00 -29.11
CA GLU A 548 6.87 -9.01 -29.80
C GLU A 548 6.13 -10.35 -29.96
N LEU A 549 5.38 -10.76 -28.93
CA LEU A 549 4.61 -12.00 -28.89
C LEU A 549 3.17 -11.87 -29.42
N GLY A 550 2.71 -10.65 -29.70
CA GLY A 550 1.34 -10.39 -30.14
C GLY A 550 0.30 -10.71 -29.06
N LEU A 551 0.67 -10.56 -27.78
CA LEU A 551 -0.18 -10.95 -26.64
C LEU A 551 -1.37 -10.00 -26.43
N GLN A 552 -1.33 -8.79 -27.00
CA GLN A 552 -2.46 -7.85 -27.03
C GLN A 552 -3.73 -8.42 -27.68
N ARG A 553 -3.61 -9.50 -28.45
CA ARG A 553 -4.74 -10.23 -29.05
C ARG A 553 -5.59 -10.96 -28.00
N PHE A 554 -4.95 -11.38 -26.91
CA PHE A 554 -5.53 -12.25 -25.89
C PHE A 554 -5.74 -11.54 -24.56
N TYR A 555 -4.93 -10.51 -24.27
CA TYR A 555 -4.93 -9.85 -22.97
C TYR A 555 -5.28 -8.37 -23.07
N THR A 556 -5.95 -7.88 -22.04
CA THR A 556 -6.18 -6.46 -21.76
C THR A 556 -5.77 -6.16 -20.33
N PHE A 557 -5.35 -4.93 -20.06
CA PHE A 557 -4.77 -4.57 -18.78
C PHE A 557 -5.41 -3.31 -18.18
N SER A 558 -5.50 -3.28 -16.86
CA SER A 558 -5.61 -2.05 -16.06
C SER A 558 -4.47 -1.98 -15.05
N ALA A 559 -4.16 -0.77 -14.59
CA ALA A 559 -3.19 -0.56 -13.54
C ALA A 559 -3.52 0.64 -12.66
N ILE A 560 -3.25 0.48 -11.37
CA ILE A 560 -3.20 1.57 -10.41
C ILE A 560 -1.91 2.37 -10.58
N THR A 561 -2.03 3.70 -10.61
CA THR A 561 -0.90 4.64 -10.69
C THR A 561 -1.24 5.96 -10.01
N SER A 562 -0.24 6.75 -9.63
CA SER A 562 -0.45 8.11 -9.16
C SER A 562 -0.28 9.15 -10.27
N VAL A 563 -0.97 10.29 -10.13
CA VAL A 563 -0.72 11.50 -10.93
C VAL A 563 0.76 11.90 -10.84
N ARG A 564 1.34 11.82 -9.64
CA ARG A 564 2.75 12.12 -9.38
C ARG A 564 3.70 11.30 -10.25
N THR A 565 3.43 10.00 -10.41
CA THR A 565 4.28 9.11 -11.24
C THR A 565 4.14 9.39 -12.72
N LEU A 566 2.97 9.77 -13.20
CA LEU A 566 2.74 10.11 -14.61
C LEU A 566 3.40 11.43 -15.02
N TYR A 567 3.55 12.37 -14.09
CA TYR A 567 4.28 13.62 -14.32
C TYR A 567 5.76 13.52 -13.97
N ARG A 568 6.14 12.67 -13.01
CA ARG A 568 7.53 12.55 -12.49
C ARG A 568 8.17 13.87 -12.06
N GLY A 569 7.35 14.82 -11.58
CA GLY A 569 7.81 16.16 -11.21
C GLY A 569 8.03 17.12 -12.38
N SER A 570 7.66 16.72 -13.60
CA SER A 570 7.56 17.61 -14.76
C SER A 570 6.23 18.37 -14.77
N GLU A 571 6.12 19.39 -15.62
CA GLU A 571 4.87 20.09 -15.95
C GLU A 571 4.05 19.35 -17.03
N THR A 572 4.64 18.31 -17.64
CA THR A 572 4.02 17.55 -18.74
C THR A 572 3.92 16.07 -18.39
N VAL A 573 2.84 15.43 -18.86
CA VAL A 573 2.61 13.99 -18.70
C VAL A 573 3.64 13.19 -19.52
N ASP A 574 4.11 12.06 -18.98
CA ASP A 574 4.98 11.12 -19.66
C ASP A 574 4.22 10.36 -20.78
N LEU A 575 4.12 10.98 -21.95
CA LEU A 575 3.42 10.44 -23.12
C LEU A 575 4.05 9.15 -23.66
N GLU A 576 5.35 8.95 -23.47
CA GLU A 576 6.04 7.74 -23.91
C GLU A 576 5.56 6.52 -23.11
N VAL A 577 5.41 6.65 -21.78
CA VAL A 577 4.86 5.57 -20.95
C VAL A 577 3.44 5.24 -21.37
N LEU A 578 2.59 6.25 -21.55
CA LEU A 578 1.21 6.04 -22.03
C LEU A 578 1.18 5.36 -23.41
N SER A 579 2.11 5.68 -24.31
CA SER A 579 2.23 5.02 -25.61
C SER A 579 2.61 3.54 -25.49
N TRP A 580 3.53 3.18 -24.58
CA TRP A 580 3.88 1.79 -24.32
C TRP A 580 2.71 1.00 -23.74
N LEU A 581 1.96 1.59 -22.80
CA LEU A 581 0.75 0.98 -22.25
C LEU A 581 -0.28 0.71 -23.35
N LYS A 582 -0.48 1.64 -24.30
CA LYS A 582 -1.34 1.38 -25.47
C LYS A 582 -0.84 0.25 -26.35
N THR A 583 0.47 0.19 -26.57
CA THR A 583 1.10 -0.90 -27.32
C THR A 583 0.80 -2.26 -26.68
N ALA A 584 0.82 -2.33 -25.35
CA ALA A 584 0.52 -3.54 -24.59
C ALA A 584 -0.99 -3.83 -24.40
N ASN A 585 -1.87 -2.99 -24.94
CA ASN A 585 -3.34 -3.08 -24.80
C ASN A 585 -3.85 -2.84 -23.36
N PHE A 586 -3.26 -1.87 -22.66
CA PHE A 586 -3.91 -1.26 -21.48
C PHE A 586 -5.13 -0.43 -21.92
N GLN A 587 -6.26 -0.73 -21.31
CA GLN A 587 -7.54 -0.08 -21.62
C GLN A 587 -7.87 0.97 -20.57
N SER A 588 -7.61 0.69 -19.30
CA SER A 588 -7.89 1.62 -18.21
C SER A 588 -6.70 1.89 -17.30
N LEU A 589 -6.75 3.06 -16.65
CA LEU A 589 -5.82 3.47 -15.60
C LEU A 589 -6.62 3.94 -14.40
N ASP A 590 -6.29 3.38 -13.24
CA ASP A 590 -6.87 3.77 -11.96
C ASP A 590 -5.92 4.77 -11.31
N VAL A 591 -6.25 6.06 -11.44
CA VAL A 591 -5.40 7.17 -11.05
C VAL A 591 -5.75 7.64 -9.64
N GLY A 592 -4.82 7.53 -8.70
CA GLY A 592 -4.96 8.19 -7.39
C GLY A 592 -4.82 9.70 -7.55
N SER A 593 -5.94 10.41 -7.74
CA SER A 593 -6.00 11.87 -7.69
C SER A 593 -6.15 12.35 -6.25
N ASP A 594 -6.86 11.58 -5.42
CA ASP A 594 -6.92 11.64 -3.95
C ASP A 594 -7.41 13.00 -3.41
N GLY A 595 -8.25 13.70 -4.17
CA GLY A 595 -8.94 14.90 -3.74
C GLY A 595 -9.80 15.53 -4.84
N LEU A 596 -10.93 16.12 -4.43
CA LEU A 596 -11.82 16.91 -5.31
C LEU A 596 -11.70 18.42 -5.10
N SER A 597 -10.92 18.85 -4.10
CA SER A 597 -10.50 20.22 -3.87
C SER A 597 -8.98 20.30 -3.81
N GLN A 598 -8.41 21.48 -4.06
CA GLN A 598 -6.96 21.64 -3.90
C GLN A 598 -6.52 21.46 -2.45
N SER A 599 -7.34 21.89 -1.48
CA SER A 599 -7.01 21.74 -0.07
C SER A 599 -6.88 20.27 0.34
N THR A 600 -7.79 19.41 -0.10
CA THR A 600 -7.74 17.97 0.21
C THR A 600 -6.49 17.33 -0.38
N ILE A 601 -6.12 17.67 -1.61
CA ILE A 601 -4.88 17.19 -2.25
C ILE A 601 -3.63 17.65 -1.48
N ASP A 602 -3.62 18.90 -1.01
CA ASP A 602 -2.51 19.49 -0.24
C ASP A 602 -2.40 18.87 1.16
N GLU A 603 -3.53 18.71 1.86
CA GLU A 603 -3.64 18.04 3.16
C GLU A 603 -3.15 16.59 3.08
N ASN A 604 -3.46 15.90 1.99
CA ASN A 604 -2.99 14.55 1.69
C ASN A 604 -1.51 14.48 1.26
N GLN A 605 -0.84 15.63 1.11
CA GLN A 605 0.57 15.78 0.71
C GLN A 605 0.89 15.16 -0.67
N LYS A 606 -0.05 15.28 -1.60
CA LYS A 606 0.07 14.65 -2.92
C LYS A 606 1.03 15.35 -3.86
N GLY A 607 1.28 16.65 -3.67
CA GLY A 607 2.33 17.41 -4.36
C GLY A 607 2.08 17.63 -5.85
N TYR A 608 0.81 17.70 -6.23
CA TYR A 608 0.32 18.09 -7.54
C TYR A 608 -1.00 18.86 -7.37
N THR A 609 -1.59 19.35 -8.44
CA THR A 609 -2.76 20.25 -8.41
C THR A 609 -3.88 19.76 -9.31
N LEU A 610 -5.13 20.14 -9.00
CA LEU A 610 -6.28 19.88 -9.87
C LEU A 610 -6.08 20.49 -11.27
N ASP A 611 -5.83 21.80 -11.31
CA ASP A 611 -5.73 22.59 -12.54
C ASP A 611 -4.56 22.20 -13.44
N SER A 612 -3.38 21.98 -12.88
CA SER A 612 -2.17 21.77 -13.69
C SER A 612 -1.89 20.30 -13.97
N HIS A 613 -2.45 19.40 -13.16
CA HIS A 613 -2.11 17.97 -13.22
C HIS A 613 -3.32 17.07 -13.41
N VAL A 614 -4.31 17.09 -12.52
CA VAL A 614 -5.41 16.09 -12.54
C VAL A 614 -6.33 16.28 -13.76
N ILE A 615 -6.83 17.50 -13.97
CA ILE A 615 -7.74 17.80 -15.08
C ILE A 615 -7.03 17.62 -16.44
N PRO A 616 -5.81 18.18 -16.66
CA PRO A 616 -5.08 17.97 -17.91
C PRO A 616 -4.71 16.52 -18.18
N LEU A 617 -4.34 15.74 -17.15
CA LEU A 617 -4.02 14.33 -17.30
C LEU A 617 -5.21 13.54 -17.83
N ASN A 618 -6.39 13.72 -17.25
CA ASN A 618 -7.61 13.04 -17.69
C ASN A 618 -7.94 13.39 -19.14
N ARG A 619 -7.83 14.68 -19.50
CA ARG A 619 -8.01 15.14 -20.89
C ARG A 619 -7.03 14.46 -21.85
N ILE A 620 -5.75 14.35 -21.48
CA ILE A 620 -4.72 13.71 -22.32
C ILE A 620 -4.98 12.20 -22.43
N ALA A 621 -5.26 11.53 -21.31
CA ALA A 621 -5.47 10.10 -21.27
C ALA A 621 -6.69 9.68 -22.11
N LYS A 622 -7.79 10.43 -22.03
CA LYS A 622 -8.97 10.24 -22.89
C LYS A 622 -8.65 10.43 -24.37
N ARG A 623 -7.88 11.47 -24.73
CA ARG A 623 -7.42 11.68 -26.12
C ARG A 623 -6.56 10.53 -26.64
N MET A 624 -5.82 9.88 -25.74
CA MET A 624 -5.06 8.67 -26.05
C MET A 624 -5.90 7.40 -26.03
N GLY A 625 -7.20 7.49 -25.74
CA GLY A 625 -8.15 6.38 -25.72
C GLY A 625 -8.12 5.54 -24.44
N PHE A 626 -7.58 6.06 -23.33
CA PHE A 626 -7.68 5.39 -22.03
C PHE A 626 -9.01 5.71 -21.36
N PHE A 627 -9.57 4.70 -20.71
CA PHE A 627 -10.56 4.91 -19.68
C PHE A 627 -9.84 5.22 -18.36
N CYS A 628 -9.97 6.42 -17.82
CA CYS A 628 -9.35 6.77 -16.54
C CYS A 628 -10.39 6.83 -15.42
N PHE A 629 -10.23 5.97 -14.42
CA PHE A 629 -10.93 6.08 -13.15
C PHE A 629 -10.07 6.87 -12.17
N ASN A 630 -10.60 7.90 -11.55
CA ASN A 630 -9.87 8.65 -10.53
C ASN A 630 -10.35 8.23 -9.14
N ASN A 631 -9.46 7.63 -8.33
CA ASN A 631 -9.73 7.38 -6.93
C ASN A 631 -9.60 8.72 -6.18
N THR A 632 -10.68 9.14 -5.53
CA THR A 632 -10.80 10.46 -4.91
C THR A 632 -11.20 10.36 -3.45
N ILE A 633 -10.67 11.27 -2.64
CA ILE A 633 -11.06 11.44 -1.24
C ILE A 633 -11.86 12.74 -1.17
N ILE A 634 -13.08 12.69 -0.64
CA ILE A 634 -13.95 13.88 -0.57
C ILE A 634 -13.50 14.76 0.60
N THR A 635 -13.24 14.16 1.75
CA THR A 635 -12.84 14.91 2.95
C THR A 635 -11.69 14.27 3.69
N THR A 636 -10.97 15.12 4.42
CA THR A 636 -10.00 14.75 5.44
C THR A 636 -10.51 15.19 6.81
N PRO A 637 -9.89 14.75 7.91
CA PRO A 637 -10.21 15.21 9.26
C PRO A 637 -10.20 16.73 9.46
N TYR A 638 -9.51 17.46 8.59
CA TYR A 638 -9.35 18.91 8.68
C TYR A 638 -10.22 19.68 7.69
N THR A 639 -11.01 18.98 6.87
CA THR A 639 -11.92 19.61 5.93
C THR A 639 -12.90 20.51 6.68
N THR A 640 -13.01 21.75 6.21
CA THR A 640 -13.98 22.75 6.68
C THR A 640 -15.24 22.73 5.82
N ILE A 641 -16.33 23.33 6.30
CA ILE A 641 -17.59 23.41 5.54
C ILE A 641 -17.42 24.02 4.13
N PRO A 642 -16.70 25.15 3.92
CA PRO A 642 -16.48 25.66 2.57
C PRO A 642 -15.71 24.70 1.66
N GLN A 643 -14.72 23.97 2.18
CA GLN A 643 -13.95 22.98 1.41
C GLN A 643 -14.79 21.73 1.08
N LEU A 644 -15.68 21.34 1.99
CA LEU A 644 -16.67 20.29 1.73
C LEU A 644 -17.61 20.72 0.59
N ILE A 645 -18.14 21.95 0.65
CA ILE A 645 -18.97 22.51 -0.43
C ILE A 645 -18.20 22.50 -1.76
N GLU A 646 -16.94 22.96 -1.78
CA GLU A 646 -16.09 22.91 -2.98
C GLU A 646 -15.95 21.48 -3.53
N SER A 647 -15.67 20.50 -2.67
CA SER A 647 -15.51 19.10 -3.08
C SER A 647 -16.83 18.51 -3.62
N LEU A 648 -17.97 18.86 -3.03
CA LEU A 648 -19.29 18.41 -3.46
C LEU A 648 -19.73 19.10 -4.76
N ILE A 649 -19.44 20.38 -4.96
CA ILE A 649 -19.69 21.04 -6.24
C ILE A 649 -18.84 20.36 -7.32
N PHE A 650 -17.54 20.16 -7.07
CA PHE A 650 -16.67 19.49 -8.04
C PHE A 650 -17.12 18.06 -8.31
N TYR A 651 -17.58 17.31 -7.30
CA TYR A 651 -18.17 15.99 -7.45
C TYR A 651 -19.31 15.99 -8.47
N VAL A 652 -20.21 16.97 -8.42
CA VAL A 652 -21.38 17.02 -9.31
C VAL A 652 -21.06 17.52 -10.72
N VAL A 653 -20.07 18.40 -10.88
CA VAL A 653 -19.66 18.92 -12.20
C VAL A 653 -18.42 18.21 -12.78
N CYS A 654 -17.95 17.14 -12.14
CA CYS A 654 -16.67 16.51 -12.45
C CYS A 654 -16.61 16.08 -13.93
N PRO A 655 -15.62 16.54 -14.71
CA PRO A 655 -15.62 16.34 -16.15
C PRO A 655 -14.90 15.03 -16.55
N TYR A 656 -14.58 14.17 -15.58
CA TYR A 656 -13.94 12.88 -15.77
C TYR A 656 -14.51 11.81 -14.84
N PRO A 657 -14.40 10.51 -15.19
CA PRO A 657 -14.86 9.44 -14.33
C PRO A 657 -14.09 9.43 -13.01
N ILE A 658 -14.84 9.49 -11.93
CA ILE A 658 -14.35 9.29 -10.56
C ILE A 658 -14.82 7.93 -10.09
N ASN A 659 -13.91 7.14 -9.54
CA ASN A 659 -14.27 5.96 -8.80
C ASN A 659 -14.40 6.38 -7.34
N VAL A 660 -15.64 6.51 -6.90
CA VAL A 660 -15.98 6.69 -5.50
C VAL A 660 -15.99 5.31 -4.87
N ALA A 661 -14.82 4.66 -4.80
CA ALA A 661 -14.61 3.74 -3.69
C ALA A 661 -14.78 4.64 -2.46
N ILE A 662 -15.90 4.51 -1.76
CA ILE A 662 -16.44 5.43 -0.77
C ILE A 662 -15.42 5.61 0.39
N GLU A 663 -14.38 6.40 0.18
CA GLU A 663 -13.59 7.08 1.20
C GLU A 663 -14.15 8.50 1.29
N ILE A 664 -15.39 8.56 1.75
CA ILE A 664 -16.04 9.82 2.08
C ILE A 664 -15.22 10.55 3.17
N GLY A 665 -14.52 9.76 3.98
CA GLY A 665 -13.49 10.21 4.91
C GLY A 665 -12.35 9.21 5.04
N ILE A 666 -11.31 9.63 5.77
CA ILE A 666 -10.12 8.82 6.01
C ILE A 666 -10.45 7.67 6.97
N MET A 667 -10.20 6.43 6.53
CA MET A 667 -10.27 5.26 7.40
C MET A 667 -9.07 5.21 8.36
N GLY A 668 -9.32 4.91 9.62
CA GLY A 668 -8.27 4.82 10.63
C GLY A 668 -7.46 3.55 10.48
N HIS A 669 -6.16 3.70 10.28
CA HIS A 669 -5.19 2.62 10.26
C HIS A 669 -3.94 3.04 11.02
N ILE A 670 -3.52 2.23 12.00
CA ILE A 670 -2.27 2.49 12.72
C ILE A 670 -1.11 2.50 11.74
N GLY A 671 -0.34 3.58 11.77
CA GLY A 671 0.84 3.76 10.94
C GLY A 671 0.68 4.87 9.91
N ASN A 672 -0.56 5.26 9.56
CA ASN A 672 -0.81 6.47 8.78
C ASN A 672 -0.75 7.73 9.66
N LYS A 673 -0.51 8.89 9.04
CA LYS A 673 -0.28 10.14 9.77
C LYS A 673 -1.57 10.68 10.40
N TYR A 674 -2.71 10.52 9.71
CA TYR A 674 -3.99 10.99 10.23
C TYR A 674 -4.45 10.25 11.48
N THR A 675 -4.26 8.94 11.57
CA THR A 675 -4.60 8.14 12.77
C THR A 675 -3.71 8.53 13.95
N ASN A 676 -2.43 8.83 13.69
CA ASN A 676 -1.56 9.34 14.74
C ASN A 676 -2.06 10.68 15.32
N GLU A 677 -2.57 11.55 14.46
CA GLU A 677 -3.13 12.85 14.85
C GLU A 677 -4.48 12.69 15.56
N ASP A 678 -5.34 11.77 15.08
CA ASP A 678 -6.61 11.40 15.69
C ASP A 678 -6.39 10.94 17.14
N ILE A 679 -5.51 9.96 17.37
CA ILE A 679 -5.18 9.49 18.73
C ILE A 679 -4.63 10.62 19.59
N ALA A 680 -3.78 11.51 19.04
CA ALA A 680 -3.25 12.64 19.79
C ALA A 680 -4.32 13.66 20.21
N ASN A 681 -5.41 13.76 19.43
CA ASN A 681 -6.51 14.70 19.67
C ASN A 681 -7.64 14.11 20.54
N GLN A 682 -7.71 12.77 20.68
CA GLN A 682 -8.71 12.10 21.49
C GLN A 682 -8.34 12.11 22.99
N GLN A 683 -9.17 12.74 23.81
CA GLN A 683 -8.99 12.87 25.27
C GLN A 683 -9.84 11.88 26.09
N TYR A 684 -10.14 10.69 25.56
CA TYR A 684 -10.96 9.69 26.25
C TYR A 684 -10.17 8.83 27.24
N ASP A 685 -10.79 8.43 28.34
CA ASP A 685 -10.25 7.35 29.16
C ASP A 685 -10.44 6.00 28.44
N TRP A 686 -9.38 5.54 27.77
CA TRP A 686 -9.36 4.28 27.01
C TRP A 686 -9.49 3.01 27.87
N ARG A 687 -9.55 3.15 29.19
CA ARG A 687 -9.76 2.03 30.13
C ARG A 687 -11.21 1.86 30.54
N ASN A 688 -12.08 2.78 30.14
CA ASN A 688 -13.50 2.65 30.41
C ASN A 688 -14.04 1.38 29.69
N GLU A 689 -14.57 0.44 30.48
CA GLU A 689 -15.10 -0.84 30.00
C GLU A 689 -16.50 -0.75 29.40
N GLU A 690 -17.07 0.45 29.23
CA GLU A 690 -18.40 0.70 28.62
C GLU A 690 -18.53 0.27 27.14
N GLY A 691 -17.54 -0.44 26.60
CA GLY A 691 -17.52 -1.00 25.26
C GLY A 691 -18.15 -2.40 25.13
N LEU A 692 -18.51 -2.78 23.91
CA LEU A 692 -18.97 -4.15 23.61
C LEU A 692 -17.81 -5.15 23.76
N ASP A 693 -17.95 -6.13 24.66
CA ASP A 693 -16.96 -7.19 24.87
C ASP A 693 -16.91 -8.17 23.69
N ARG A 694 -15.72 -8.39 23.13
CA ARG A 694 -15.44 -9.33 22.02
C ARG A 694 -14.49 -10.46 22.46
N GLY A 695 -14.42 -10.74 23.75
CA GLY A 695 -13.56 -11.78 24.33
C GLY A 695 -12.21 -11.22 24.79
N HIS A 696 -11.22 -11.17 23.90
CA HIS A 696 -9.86 -10.71 24.23
C HIS A 696 -9.69 -9.18 24.23
N PHE A 697 -10.64 -8.46 23.63
CA PHE A 697 -10.65 -7.00 23.53
C PHE A 697 -12.08 -6.48 23.63
N GLY A 698 -12.22 -5.19 23.95
CA GLY A 698 -13.48 -4.44 23.87
C GLY A 698 -13.49 -3.50 22.67
N MET A 699 -14.69 -3.05 22.28
CA MET A 699 -14.88 -2.00 21.27
C MET A 699 -15.14 -0.64 21.95
N LEU A 700 -14.24 0.33 21.79
CA LEU A 700 -14.38 1.68 22.34
C LEU A 700 -14.15 2.72 21.24
N ASP A 701 -15.13 3.59 20.97
CA ASP A 701 -15.08 4.59 19.90
C ASP A 701 -14.53 4.05 18.57
N ASN A 702 -15.00 2.85 18.20
CA ASN A 702 -14.56 2.11 17.02
C ASN A 702 -13.11 1.63 17.03
N TYR A 703 -12.43 1.63 18.17
CA TYR A 703 -11.16 0.94 18.34
C TYR A 703 -11.38 -0.42 19.00
N ARG A 704 -10.64 -1.43 18.53
CA ARG A 704 -10.43 -2.70 19.23
C ARG A 704 -9.36 -2.46 20.28
N VAL A 705 -9.75 -2.48 21.55
CA VAL A 705 -8.87 -2.19 22.68
C VAL A 705 -8.60 -3.48 23.46
N PRO A 706 -7.37 -4.03 23.42
CA PRO A 706 -7.01 -5.18 24.24
C PRO A 706 -7.23 -4.90 25.73
N LYS A 707 -7.89 -5.82 26.44
CA LYS A 707 -8.28 -5.62 27.85
C LYS A 707 -7.05 -5.34 28.73
N GLY A 708 -6.99 -4.15 29.35
CA GLY A 708 -5.88 -3.71 30.20
C GLY A 708 -4.62 -3.23 29.45
N TYR A 709 -4.63 -3.22 28.11
CA TYR A 709 -3.49 -2.81 27.28
C TYR A 709 -3.90 -1.83 26.16
N PRO A 710 -4.38 -0.62 26.51
CA PRO A 710 -4.88 0.35 25.56
C PRO A 710 -3.82 0.88 24.58
N GLU A 711 -2.53 0.79 24.92
CA GLU A 711 -1.45 1.18 23.99
C GLU A 711 -1.34 0.26 22.75
N TYR A 712 -2.07 -0.86 22.76
CA TYR A 712 -2.18 -1.78 21.64
C TYR A 712 -3.54 -1.72 20.95
N ALA A 713 -4.32 -0.66 21.20
CA ALA A 713 -5.57 -0.42 20.50
C ALA A 713 -5.35 -0.30 18.99
N LEU A 714 -6.31 -0.79 18.20
CA LEU A 714 -6.30 -0.75 16.74
C LEU A 714 -7.67 -0.27 16.24
N ASN A 715 -7.68 0.72 15.33
CA ASN A 715 -8.92 1.22 14.76
C ASN A 715 -9.64 0.07 14.01
N ALA A 716 -10.94 -0.06 14.27
CA ALA A 716 -11.72 -1.22 13.87
C ALA A 716 -12.22 -1.18 12.43
N SER A 717 -12.03 -0.07 11.70
CA SER A 717 -12.43 0.24 10.31
C SER A 717 -13.41 1.41 10.15
N GLN A 718 -13.45 2.34 11.11
CA GLN A 718 -14.36 3.50 11.03
C GLN A 718 -13.60 4.79 10.72
N ILE A 719 -14.32 5.77 10.15
CA ILE A 719 -13.80 7.11 9.83
C ILE A 719 -13.23 7.72 11.12
N ILE A 720 -12.00 8.23 11.06
CA ILE A 720 -11.34 8.90 12.20
C ILE A 720 -12.05 10.20 12.60
N SER A 721 -11.72 10.79 13.75
CA SER A 721 -12.36 12.03 14.21
C SER A 721 -12.06 13.21 13.29
N TYR A 722 -13.05 14.11 13.17
CA TYR A 722 -12.94 15.36 12.39
C TYR A 722 -12.81 16.56 13.33
N ALA A 723 -12.02 17.54 12.91
CA ALA A 723 -11.89 18.82 13.61
C ALA A 723 -13.23 19.59 13.65
N ASP A 724 -14.05 19.47 12.61
CA ASP A 724 -15.43 19.95 12.58
C ASP A 724 -16.40 18.75 12.61
N PRO A 725 -17.05 18.46 13.75
CA PRO A 725 -18.01 17.35 13.84
C PRO A 725 -19.16 17.46 12.84
N LYS A 726 -19.56 18.68 12.43
CA LYS A 726 -20.61 18.87 11.44
C LYS A 726 -20.20 18.31 10.08
N VAL A 727 -18.92 18.43 9.70
CA VAL A 727 -18.41 17.86 8.45
C VAL A 727 -18.53 16.34 8.48
N ARG A 728 -18.11 15.69 9.57
CA ARG A 728 -18.27 14.23 9.75
C ARG A 728 -19.74 13.83 9.63
N ASP A 729 -20.64 14.50 10.33
CA ASP A 729 -22.06 14.15 10.34
C ASP A 729 -22.68 14.28 8.94
N LEU A 730 -22.34 15.33 8.20
CA LEU A 730 -22.77 15.53 6.81
C LEU A 730 -22.24 14.43 5.87
N ILE A 731 -20.99 14.02 6.07
CA ILE A 731 -20.32 13.07 5.19
C ILE A 731 -20.85 11.64 5.37
N VAL A 732 -21.28 11.29 6.59
CA VAL A 732 -21.95 10.01 6.85
C VAL A 732 -23.31 9.93 6.14
N GLU A 733 -24.02 11.06 6.05
CA GLU A 733 -25.33 11.13 5.39
C GLU A 733 -25.23 11.18 3.86
N PHE A 734 -24.22 11.87 3.31
CA PHE A 734 -24.07 12.13 1.86
C PHE A 734 -24.36 10.93 0.93
N PRO A 735 -23.86 9.70 1.17
CA PRO A 735 -24.10 8.55 0.28
C PRO A 735 -25.57 8.14 0.14
N ASN A 736 -26.43 8.59 1.06
CA ASN A 736 -27.85 8.24 1.09
C ASN A 736 -28.72 9.23 0.31
N HIS A 737 -28.13 10.26 -0.31
CA HIS A 737 -28.85 11.33 -0.99
C HIS A 737 -28.38 11.52 -2.45
N ASP A 738 -29.26 12.07 -3.29
CA ASP A 738 -28.83 12.63 -4.56
C ASP A 738 -27.88 13.83 -4.28
N PRO A 739 -26.72 13.93 -4.95
CA PRO A 739 -25.74 14.99 -4.69
C PRO A 739 -26.28 16.41 -4.86
N PHE A 740 -27.17 16.67 -5.82
CA PHE A 740 -27.75 18.00 -6.03
C PHE A 740 -28.78 18.32 -4.95
N GLU A 741 -29.64 17.35 -4.61
CA GLU A 741 -30.57 17.50 -3.49
C GLU A 741 -29.85 17.69 -2.15
N PHE A 742 -28.75 16.97 -1.93
CA PHE A 742 -27.91 17.11 -0.74
C PHE A 742 -27.37 18.53 -0.62
N LEU A 743 -26.76 19.06 -1.68
CA LEU A 743 -26.25 20.44 -1.71
C LEU A 743 -27.36 21.45 -1.37
N ARG A 744 -28.54 21.32 -2.00
CA ARG A 744 -29.67 22.22 -1.79
C ARG A 744 -30.29 22.12 -0.39
N SER A 745 -30.27 20.93 0.22
CA SER A 745 -30.94 20.67 1.50
C SER A 745 -30.07 21.00 2.72
N TYR A 746 -28.76 20.79 2.61
CA TYR A 746 -27.84 20.90 3.74
C TYR A 746 -27.02 22.20 3.76
N PHE A 747 -26.95 22.95 2.67
CA PHE A 747 -26.22 24.22 2.58
C PHE A 747 -27.11 25.35 2.06
N SER A 748 -26.86 26.57 2.55
CA SER A 748 -27.59 27.74 2.05
C SER A 748 -27.04 28.17 0.69
N GLU A 749 -27.92 28.66 -0.19
CA GLU A 749 -27.53 29.23 -1.49
C GLU A 749 -26.45 30.31 -1.34
N ARG A 750 -26.48 31.08 -0.25
CA ARG A 750 -25.47 32.08 0.08
C ARG A 750 -24.09 31.46 0.29
N ASP A 751 -23.99 30.36 1.03
CA ASP A 751 -22.72 29.70 1.33
C ASP A 751 -22.14 29.03 0.08
N VAL A 752 -23.00 28.37 -0.70
CA VAL A 752 -22.63 27.78 -2.00
C VAL A 752 -22.11 28.84 -2.96
N ARG A 753 -22.84 29.95 -3.11
CA ARG A 753 -22.44 31.06 -3.99
C ARG A 753 -21.14 31.73 -3.54
N ALA A 754 -20.88 31.81 -2.23
CA ALA A 754 -19.62 32.35 -1.71
C ALA A 754 -18.40 31.51 -2.10
N VAL A 755 -18.55 30.17 -2.16
CA VAL A 755 -17.49 29.27 -2.64
C VAL A 755 -17.22 29.49 -4.13
N VAL A 756 -18.28 29.54 -4.95
CA VAL A 756 -18.15 29.82 -6.39
C VAL A 756 -17.52 31.20 -6.64
N GLU A 757 -17.88 32.21 -5.86
CA GLU A 757 -17.29 33.55 -5.94
C GLU A 757 -15.80 33.57 -5.59
N ALA A 758 -15.36 32.70 -4.67
CA ALA A 758 -13.95 32.58 -4.37
C ALA A 758 -13.15 32.04 -5.57
N TRP A 759 -13.75 31.16 -6.38
CA TRP A 759 -13.10 30.61 -7.57
C TRP A 759 -12.84 31.64 -8.67
N THR A 760 -13.76 32.58 -8.91
CA THR A 760 -13.57 33.64 -9.93
C THR A 760 -12.39 34.57 -9.60
N ARG A 761 -11.99 34.62 -8.32
CA ARG A 761 -10.88 35.43 -7.82
C ARG A 761 -9.56 34.66 -7.73
N LEU A 762 -9.52 33.41 -8.17
CA LEU A 762 -8.30 32.61 -8.21
C LEU A 762 -7.28 33.23 -9.19
N PRO A 763 -5.97 33.02 -8.97
CA PRO A 763 -4.93 33.50 -9.87
C PRO A 763 -4.95 32.79 -11.23
N GLU A 764 -4.35 33.37 -12.26
CA GLU A 764 -4.22 32.78 -13.61
C GLU A 764 -3.49 31.41 -13.63
N SER A 765 -2.74 31.08 -12.58
CA SER A 765 -2.15 29.75 -12.40
C SER A 765 -3.15 28.66 -12.03
N ARG A 766 -4.42 29.03 -11.80
CA ARG A 766 -5.56 28.15 -11.45
C ARG A 766 -6.69 28.31 -12.48
N PRO A 767 -6.41 28.08 -13.78
CA PRO A 767 -7.33 28.46 -14.84
C PRO A 767 -8.59 27.58 -14.91
N GLU A 768 -8.52 26.31 -14.51
CA GLU A 768 -9.65 25.39 -14.60
C GLU A 768 -10.72 25.74 -13.56
N MET A 769 -10.32 25.87 -12.30
CA MET A 769 -11.26 26.21 -11.23
C MET A 769 -11.81 27.63 -11.40
N LYS A 770 -10.98 28.57 -11.88
CA LYS A 770 -11.42 29.92 -12.21
C LYS A 770 -12.49 29.92 -13.30
N ALA A 771 -12.22 29.24 -14.42
CA ALA A 771 -13.16 29.12 -15.54
C ALA A 771 -14.47 28.42 -15.14
N LEU A 772 -14.44 27.44 -14.24
CA LEU A 772 -15.64 26.84 -13.68
C LEU A 772 -16.48 27.87 -12.92
N GLY A 773 -15.86 28.64 -12.03
CA GLY A 773 -16.54 29.72 -11.29
C GLY A 773 -17.15 30.76 -12.23
N GLU A 774 -16.39 31.23 -13.22
CA GLU A 774 -16.83 32.21 -14.21
C GLU A 774 -18.00 31.68 -15.06
N SER A 775 -17.94 30.41 -15.47
CA SER A 775 -19.03 29.76 -16.22
C SER A 775 -20.32 29.67 -15.42
N ILE A 776 -20.24 29.32 -14.13
CA ILE A 776 -21.42 29.26 -13.25
C ILE A 776 -22.06 30.65 -13.13
N PHE A 777 -21.27 31.70 -12.91
CA PHE A 777 -21.81 33.06 -12.82
C PHE A 777 -22.40 33.55 -14.15
N LEU A 778 -21.78 33.21 -15.28
CA LEU A 778 -22.31 33.55 -16.60
C LEU A 778 -23.68 32.90 -16.85
N LEU A 779 -23.86 31.64 -16.46
CA LEU A 779 -25.15 30.95 -16.54
C LEU A 779 -26.23 31.58 -15.65
N LEU A 780 -25.86 31.96 -14.43
CA LEU A 780 -26.78 32.64 -13.48
C LEU A 780 -27.14 34.05 -13.93
N ASP A 781 -26.22 34.79 -14.55
CA ASP A 781 -26.49 36.14 -15.09
C ASP A 781 -27.44 36.07 -16.29
N ARG A 782 -27.27 35.06 -17.15
CA ARG A 782 -28.15 34.78 -18.29
C ARG A 782 -29.55 34.31 -17.86
N ASN A 783 -29.69 33.73 -16.65
CA ASN A 783 -30.94 33.13 -16.17
C ASN A 783 -31.23 33.54 -14.71
N GLN A 784 -31.92 34.68 -14.53
CA GLN A 784 -32.14 35.28 -13.20
C GLN A 784 -32.99 34.45 -12.24
N ASP A 785 -33.74 33.47 -12.73
CA ASP A 785 -34.58 32.56 -11.95
C ASP A 785 -33.86 31.29 -11.50
N TRP A 786 -32.60 31.09 -11.92
CA TRP A 786 -31.82 29.89 -11.57
C TRP A 786 -31.16 30.00 -10.20
N ASP A 787 -31.05 28.85 -9.52
CA ASP A 787 -30.16 28.66 -8.38
C ASP A 787 -28.84 28.01 -8.83
N CYS A 788 -27.84 28.00 -7.94
CA CYS A 788 -26.54 27.38 -8.21
C CYS A 788 -26.67 25.91 -8.60
N SER A 789 -27.61 25.17 -7.98
CA SER A 789 -27.84 23.76 -8.28
C SER A 789 -28.26 23.54 -9.74
N ARG A 790 -29.13 24.40 -10.28
CA ARG A 790 -29.51 24.36 -11.69
C ARG A 790 -28.32 24.67 -12.60
N ALA A 791 -27.51 25.67 -12.26
CA ALA A 791 -26.30 25.98 -13.02
C ALA A 791 -25.31 24.79 -13.04
N PHE A 792 -25.08 24.12 -11.90
CA PHE A 792 -24.21 22.94 -11.83
C PHE A 792 -24.70 21.80 -12.73
N ALA A 793 -26.00 21.53 -12.74
CA ALA A 793 -26.60 20.50 -13.59
C ALA A 793 -26.38 20.82 -15.07
N THR A 794 -26.57 22.09 -15.46
CA THR A 794 -26.32 22.57 -16.83
C THR A 794 -24.85 22.40 -17.22
N VAL A 795 -23.90 22.81 -16.37
CA VAL A 795 -22.45 22.61 -16.64
C VAL A 795 -22.13 21.13 -16.89
N ARG A 796 -22.59 20.24 -16.00
CA ARG A 796 -22.38 18.80 -16.12
C ARG A 796 -22.95 18.25 -17.44
N GLU A 797 -24.19 18.61 -17.76
CA GLU A 797 -24.90 18.12 -18.94
C GLU A 797 -24.26 18.61 -20.24
N GLU A 798 -23.96 19.90 -20.33
CA GLU A 798 -23.33 20.49 -21.51
C GLU A 798 -21.92 19.96 -21.72
N MET A 799 -21.09 19.87 -20.67
CA MET A 799 -19.75 19.29 -20.78
C MET A 799 -19.78 17.82 -21.19
N SER A 800 -20.70 17.03 -20.62
CA SER A 800 -20.87 15.62 -20.99
C SER A 800 -21.29 15.47 -22.46
N ALA A 801 -22.27 16.27 -22.91
CA ALA A 801 -22.76 16.23 -24.28
C ALA A 801 -21.71 16.69 -25.31
N LEU A 802 -20.88 17.67 -24.95
CA LEU A 802 -19.75 18.14 -25.74
C LEU A 802 -18.49 17.27 -25.57
N ASN A 803 -18.55 16.25 -24.71
CA ASN A 803 -17.45 15.35 -24.39
C ASN A 803 -16.18 16.07 -23.85
N LEU A 804 -16.36 17.22 -23.21
CA LEU A 804 -15.30 18.08 -22.68
C LEU A 804 -14.74 17.55 -21.36
N MET A 805 -13.43 17.75 -21.15
CA MET A 805 -12.72 17.38 -19.92
C MET A 805 -12.02 18.58 -19.24
N SER A 806 -12.26 19.80 -19.72
CA SER A 806 -11.63 21.03 -19.22
C SER A 806 -12.70 22.11 -19.11
N PHE A 807 -12.72 22.77 -17.95
CA PHE A 807 -13.61 23.90 -17.68
C PHE A 807 -13.18 25.14 -18.45
N VAL A 808 -11.89 25.30 -18.75
CA VAL A 808 -11.41 26.35 -19.66
C VAL A 808 -12.00 26.15 -21.06
N ASP A 809 -11.92 24.92 -21.59
CA ASP A 809 -12.48 24.60 -22.90
C ASP A 809 -14.02 24.82 -22.93
N TYR A 810 -14.71 24.52 -21.84
CA TYR A 810 -16.15 24.77 -21.69
C TYR A 810 -16.49 26.25 -21.58
N HIS A 811 -15.76 27.01 -20.76
CA HIS A 811 -15.99 28.43 -20.57
C HIS A 811 -15.90 29.20 -21.90
N HIS A 812 -14.86 28.92 -22.69
CA HIS A 812 -14.70 29.53 -24.02
C HIS A 812 -15.90 29.24 -24.94
N ARG A 813 -16.42 28.00 -24.95
CA ARG A 813 -17.62 27.65 -25.73
C ARG A 813 -18.87 28.35 -25.23
N LEU A 814 -18.98 28.56 -23.93
CA LEU A 814 -20.09 29.24 -23.30
C LEU A 814 -20.08 30.74 -23.60
N GLU A 815 -18.91 31.38 -23.57
CA GLU A 815 -18.73 32.81 -23.94
C GLU A 815 -19.06 33.08 -25.41
N GLU A 816 -18.72 32.15 -26.31
CA GLU A 816 -18.99 32.26 -27.75
C GLU A 816 -20.43 31.90 -28.14
N ASP A 817 -21.31 31.57 -27.18
CA ASP A 817 -22.65 31.02 -27.42
C ASP A 817 -22.67 29.76 -28.30
N ALA A 818 -21.51 29.09 -28.43
CA ALA A 818 -21.27 27.98 -29.34
C ALA A 818 -21.74 26.61 -28.79
N VAL A 819 -22.21 26.55 -27.54
CA VAL A 819 -22.73 25.30 -26.93
C VAL A 819 -24.01 24.85 -27.63
N GLN A 820 -24.98 25.77 -27.78
CA GLN A 820 -26.29 25.48 -28.37
C GLN A 820 -26.21 25.26 -29.89
N GLU A 821 -25.14 25.75 -30.53
CA GLU A 821 -24.87 25.55 -31.96
C GLU A 821 -24.10 24.25 -32.27
N ASP A 822 -23.56 23.56 -31.26
CA ASP A 822 -22.79 22.33 -31.48
C ASP A 822 -23.70 21.18 -31.96
N PRO A 823 -23.44 20.58 -33.14
CA PRO A 823 -24.28 19.52 -33.69
C PRO A 823 -24.40 18.29 -32.78
N SER A 824 -23.36 18.00 -31.99
CA SER A 824 -23.37 16.87 -31.06
C SER A 824 -24.30 17.15 -29.90
N PHE A 825 -24.22 18.36 -29.35
CA PHE A 825 -25.11 18.83 -28.30
C PHE A 825 -26.57 18.83 -28.76
N GLN A 826 -26.87 19.43 -29.91
CA GLN A 826 -28.23 19.46 -30.47
C GLN A 826 -28.80 18.04 -30.69
N ARG A 827 -27.98 17.11 -31.18
CA ARG A 827 -28.41 15.72 -31.36
C ARG A 827 -28.75 15.06 -30.03
N ILE A 828 -27.85 15.15 -29.05
CA ILE A 828 -28.03 14.53 -27.73
C ILE A 828 -29.22 15.14 -26.99
N ALA A 829 -29.33 16.47 -26.98
CA ALA A 829 -30.43 17.18 -26.35
C ALA A 829 -31.78 16.83 -27.02
N GLY A 830 -31.80 16.70 -28.34
CA GLY A 830 -32.99 16.28 -29.10
C GLY A 830 -33.42 14.84 -28.79
N GLU A 831 -32.48 13.90 -28.75
CA GLU A 831 -32.75 12.49 -28.42
C GLU A 831 -33.19 12.32 -26.94
N LEU A 832 -32.59 13.07 -25.99
CA LEU A 832 -33.03 13.11 -24.60
C LEU A 832 -34.46 13.67 -24.45
N SER A 833 -34.74 14.80 -25.11
CA SER A 833 -36.07 15.42 -25.10
C SER A 833 -37.12 14.46 -25.67
N GLU A 834 -36.78 13.72 -26.72
CA GLU A 834 -37.66 12.71 -27.29
C GLU A 834 -37.88 11.53 -26.34
N ALA A 835 -36.84 11.06 -25.66
CA ALA A 835 -36.97 9.99 -24.68
C ALA A 835 -37.84 10.41 -23.47
N GLU A 836 -37.72 11.64 -22.99
CA GLU A 836 -38.57 12.21 -21.94
C GLU A 836 -40.02 12.39 -22.39
N ARG A 837 -40.22 12.87 -23.62
CA ARG A 837 -41.55 12.97 -24.24
C ARG A 837 -42.22 11.60 -24.30
N LEU A 838 -41.52 10.57 -24.78
CA LEU A 838 -42.02 9.19 -24.85
C LEU A 838 -42.35 8.63 -23.46
N ARG A 839 -41.49 8.91 -22.46
CA ARG A 839 -41.72 8.52 -21.06
C ARG A 839 -42.95 9.21 -20.46
N SER A 840 -43.17 10.50 -20.74
CA SER A 840 -44.36 11.22 -20.27
C SER A 840 -45.65 10.76 -20.92
N LEU A 841 -45.56 10.16 -22.12
CA LEU A 841 -46.67 9.49 -22.82
C LEU A 841 -46.85 8.02 -22.40
N HIS A 842 -46.11 7.54 -21.40
CA HIS A 842 -46.09 6.15 -20.93
C HIS A 842 -45.63 5.11 -21.98
N ASP A 843 -44.95 5.53 -23.04
CA ASP A 843 -44.31 4.63 -24.02
C ASP A 843 -42.88 4.29 -23.58
N TYR A 844 -42.81 3.45 -22.54
CA TYR A 844 -41.54 3.11 -21.88
C TYR A 844 -40.59 2.31 -22.79
N GLN A 845 -41.11 1.48 -23.71
CA GLN A 845 -40.27 0.71 -24.64
C GLN A 845 -39.59 1.62 -25.67
N ALA A 846 -40.33 2.57 -26.24
CA ALA A 846 -39.75 3.53 -27.17
C ALA A 846 -38.75 4.46 -26.46
N ALA A 847 -39.08 4.93 -25.25
CA ALA A 847 -38.18 5.73 -24.43
C ALA A 847 -36.87 4.98 -24.12
N GLU A 848 -36.96 3.70 -23.71
CA GLU A 848 -35.80 2.85 -23.44
C GLU A 848 -34.96 2.61 -24.70
N HIS A 849 -35.60 2.42 -25.86
CA HIS A 849 -34.89 2.26 -27.13
C HIS A 849 -34.11 3.52 -27.51
N THR A 850 -34.71 4.70 -27.39
CA THR A 850 -34.05 5.99 -27.63
C THR A 850 -32.86 6.17 -26.69
N PHE A 851 -33.03 5.89 -25.39
CA PHE A 851 -31.91 5.91 -24.42
C PHE A 851 -30.79 4.93 -24.77
N LYS A 852 -31.12 3.69 -25.16
CA LYS A 852 -30.11 2.68 -25.55
C LYS A 852 -29.33 3.08 -26.80
N ASN A 853 -29.98 3.72 -27.77
CA ASN A 853 -29.31 4.21 -28.96
C ASN A 853 -28.35 5.36 -28.63
N LEU A 854 -28.76 6.24 -27.72
CA LEU A 854 -27.91 7.32 -27.20
C LEU A 854 -26.66 6.73 -26.52
N ILE A 855 -26.82 5.74 -25.64
CA ILE A 855 -25.71 5.05 -24.97
C ILE A 855 -24.78 4.35 -25.98
N ARG A 856 -25.32 3.68 -27.01
CA ARG A 856 -24.52 2.99 -28.04
C ARG A 856 -23.73 3.93 -28.96
N ALA A 857 -24.16 5.18 -29.08
CA ALA A 857 -23.50 6.17 -29.91
C ALA A 857 -22.36 6.90 -29.18
N PHE A 858 -22.20 6.67 -27.88
CA PHE A 858 -21.04 7.09 -27.10
C PHE A 858 -19.99 5.96 -27.11
N PRO A 859 -18.79 6.18 -27.67
CA PRO A 859 -17.71 5.19 -27.69
C PRO A 859 -17.08 4.96 -26.32
#